data_AF-A0AAW0R1G8-F1
#
_entry.id   AF-A0AAW0R1G8-F1
#
_cell.length_a   1.000
_cell.length_b   1.000
_cell.length_c   1.000
_cell.angle_alpha   90.00
_cell.angle_beta   90.00
_cell.angle_gamma   90.00
#
_symmetry.space_group_name_H-M   'P 1'
#
loop_
_entity.id
_entity.type
_entity.pdbx_description
1 polymer ?
#
loop_
_entity_poly.entity_id
_entity_poly.type
_entity_poly.pdbx_seq_one_letter_code
_entity_poly.pdbx_strand_id
1 'polypeptide(L)'
;MSDNTSKEQQAPAKPAESDTNPGKELYPMSNWKYDAFLWGISIVIDLFFREVHHRGSWYVPRSGPVLFIAAPHANQFVDAIILQRTLRNEAHRRVSLLIAQKSVHGFIGWGSRQVGSVPVGRAQDSAKPKPGLVYMPDPINNPNIIRGVGTNFERDAEVGGMIFLPSVKGQSGTNVDILEIVGPEEIRTKRAFKGKVSLFQLTGREDISEEGRFTNPQLNGPKPGFAGTKYKLAPRIDQSKVYQAVFDRLRSGGCVGIFPEGGSHDRTELLPLKAGVAIMALGTLAQDPDCGLTIVPVGMNYFHPHKFRSRAVVEFGQPFSVPPDLVTLYQNNERREAIAQLLDMCTMSLKSVTVSTPDYDTLMSIQAARRLYMTGKKLPLSHIVELNRKLAKGFSKFKDDPRIIDVLTRIKKYNDELRYLNVKDHQVEHARAFIPKVVLLLLWRVLKLCVLAIGVVPGLVLFAPIFLVSKVISIKKAATALAGSTVKIAGRDVMATWKILVAMALAPVVYHFYSILLAYTRCFGYAPDWLPWWVIFFASWAVCPAITFAALRFGEVGMDIAKSLRPLILCLNPSSSYSFHQIRQQRAQLADQVVATINELGPDMYDDFEKNRLIKDPAFPGGVTSLPEPASLSEPSSPVSVGTPPMITRQNTTASSRALPRNESFSNIGRVAMFPTRPPSRDRSRSSSSGGGFGSGAFPITGFTTLDSKEGFEKANSKIREAMAERGQMRRRKSHVGSDDGTEPDSSQDGSWEEIKKYT
;
A
#
# COMPACT_ATOMS: atom_id res chain seq x y z
N MET A 1 76.31 -5.00 -8.04
CA MET A 1 76.02 -5.46 -9.41
C MET A 1 75.46 -6.85 -9.27
N SER A 2 74.25 -7.22 -9.65
CA SER A 2 73.11 -6.54 -10.27
C SER A 2 72.11 -7.68 -10.36
N ASP A 3 71.02 -7.66 -9.59
CA ASP A 3 69.98 -8.68 -9.72
C ASP A 3 68.60 -8.08 -9.85
N ASN A 4 67.97 -8.53 -10.92
CA ASN A 4 66.83 -7.99 -11.61
C ASN A 4 65.61 -8.80 -11.12
N THR A 5 64.85 -8.28 -10.17
CA THR A 5 63.63 -8.95 -9.67
C THR A 5 62.40 -8.37 -10.36
N SER A 6 61.85 -9.21 -11.23
CA SER A 6 60.57 -9.10 -11.91
C SER A 6 59.40 -8.93 -10.93
N LYS A 7 58.51 -8.00 -11.28
CA LYS A 7 57.23 -7.71 -10.62
C LYS A 7 56.26 -8.89 -10.78
N GLU A 8 55.84 -9.48 -9.67
CA GLU A 8 54.64 -10.32 -9.60
C GLU A 8 53.49 -9.50 -8.97
N GLN A 9 52.44 -9.26 -9.75
CA GLN A 9 51.21 -8.59 -9.30
C GLN A 9 50.39 -9.54 -8.43
N GLN A 10 50.27 -9.24 -7.14
CA GLN A 10 49.32 -9.89 -6.24
C GLN A 10 47.88 -9.61 -6.68
N ALA A 11 47.15 -10.66 -7.03
CA ALA A 11 45.70 -10.64 -7.18
C ALA A 11 45.03 -10.37 -5.81
N PRO A 12 43.90 -9.62 -5.76
CA PRO A 12 43.26 -9.28 -4.50
C PRO A 12 42.65 -10.51 -3.83
N ALA A 13 42.92 -10.66 -2.53
CA ALA A 13 42.45 -11.74 -1.69
C ALA A 13 40.92 -11.87 -1.71
N LYS A 14 40.42 -13.09 -1.94
CA LYS A 14 39.01 -13.44 -1.74
C LYS A 14 38.61 -13.15 -0.28
N PRO A 15 37.44 -12.56 -0.02
CA PRO A 15 36.97 -12.37 1.34
C PRO A 15 36.75 -13.75 1.99
N ALA A 16 37.22 -13.87 3.24
CA ALA A 16 37.18 -15.09 4.03
C ALA A 16 35.77 -15.68 4.07
N GLU A 17 35.65 -16.94 3.64
CA GLU A 17 34.46 -17.76 3.86
C GLU A 17 34.30 -17.95 5.37
N SER A 18 33.33 -17.26 5.95
CA SER A 18 32.88 -17.53 7.32
C SER A 18 32.23 -18.90 7.33
N ASP A 19 32.93 -19.84 7.94
CA ASP A 19 32.54 -21.23 8.14
C ASP A 19 31.39 -21.31 9.16
N THR A 20 30.19 -20.88 8.75
CA THR A 20 28.94 -21.14 9.48
C THR A 20 28.15 -22.14 8.66
N ASN A 21 28.16 -23.39 9.09
CA ASN A 21 27.29 -24.44 8.59
C ASN A 21 25.84 -23.90 8.55
N PRO A 22 25.25 -23.64 7.37
CA PRO A 22 23.98 -22.95 7.29
C PRO A 22 22.91 -23.90 7.83
N GLY A 23 22.42 -23.63 9.05
CA GLY A 23 21.22 -24.27 9.56
C GLY A 23 20.16 -24.24 8.46
N LYS A 24 19.58 -25.41 8.13
CA LYS A 24 18.64 -25.56 7.02
C LYS A 24 17.61 -24.43 7.04
N GLU A 25 17.69 -23.50 6.08
CA GLU A 25 16.73 -22.41 5.92
C GLU A 25 15.33 -23.03 5.88
N LEU A 26 14.43 -22.60 6.78
CA LEU A 26 13.09 -23.20 6.92
C LEU A 26 12.26 -23.12 5.63
N TYR A 27 12.48 -22.07 4.84
CA TYR A 27 11.79 -21.79 3.58
C TYR A 27 12.80 -21.45 2.48
N PRO A 28 13.53 -22.45 1.95
CA PRO A 28 14.61 -22.20 1.01
C PRO A 28 14.05 -21.69 -0.31
N MET A 29 14.64 -20.61 -0.83
CA MET A 29 14.23 -20.03 -2.11
C MET A 29 15.15 -20.51 -3.23
N SER A 30 14.61 -21.34 -4.13
CA SER A 30 15.33 -21.75 -5.34
C SER A 30 15.21 -20.67 -6.42
N ASN A 31 16.35 -20.12 -6.84
CA ASN A 31 16.41 -19.03 -7.82
C ASN A 31 15.73 -19.36 -9.15
N TRP A 32 15.91 -20.56 -9.68
CA TRP A 32 15.32 -20.93 -10.97
C TRP A 32 13.81 -21.20 -10.85
N LYS A 33 13.35 -21.80 -9.74
CA LYS A 33 11.91 -22.01 -9.48
C LYS A 33 11.20 -20.68 -9.33
N TYR A 34 11.82 -19.75 -8.59
CA TYR A 34 11.35 -18.38 -8.43
C TYR A 34 11.19 -17.71 -9.79
N ASP A 35 12.25 -17.70 -10.60
CA ASP A 35 12.26 -17.00 -11.88
C ASP A 35 11.29 -17.62 -12.89
N ALA A 36 11.22 -18.95 -12.99
CA ALA A 36 10.32 -19.64 -13.91
C ALA A 36 8.84 -19.42 -13.53
N PHE A 37 8.50 -19.53 -12.24
CA PHE A 37 7.15 -19.26 -11.76
C PHE A 37 6.76 -17.80 -11.98
N LEU A 38 7.65 -16.87 -11.63
CA LEU A 38 7.40 -15.44 -11.77
C LEU A 38 7.26 -15.04 -13.24
N TRP A 39 8.03 -15.64 -14.15
CA TRP A 39 7.89 -15.44 -15.59
C TRP A 39 6.50 -15.88 -16.09
N GLY A 40 6.06 -17.10 -15.75
CA GLY A 40 4.74 -17.60 -16.15
C GLY A 40 3.59 -16.75 -15.62
N ILE A 41 3.64 -16.37 -14.35
CA ILE A 41 2.65 -15.48 -13.74
C ILE A 41 2.72 -14.04 -14.29
N SER A 42 3.90 -13.56 -14.70
CA SER A 42 4.05 -12.23 -15.29
C SER A 42 3.24 -12.07 -16.58
N ILE A 43 3.15 -13.12 -17.40
CA ILE A 43 2.30 -13.14 -18.60
C ILE A 43 0.83 -12.90 -18.21
N VAL A 44 0.36 -13.56 -17.16
CA VAL A 44 -1.01 -13.39 -16.66
C VAL A 44 -1.25 -11.98 -16.11
N ILE A 45 -0.27 -11.40 -15.42
CA ILE A 45 -0.32 -10.01 -14.95
C ILE A 45 -0.35 -9.03 -16.13
N ASP A 46 0.41 -9.25 -17.20
CA ASP A 46 0.39 -8.42 -18.40
C ASP A 46 -0.92 -8.51 -19.19
N LEU A 47 -1.62 -9.65 -19.10
CA LEU A 47 -2.98 -9.79 -19.62
C LEU A 47 -4.00 -9.09 -18.71
N PHE A 48 -3.82 -9.11 -17.39
CA PHE A 48 -4.76 -8.49 -16.45
C PHE A 48 -4.61 -6.96 -16.36
N PHE A 49 -3.38 -6.45 -16.26
CA PHE A 49 -3.09 -5.03 -16.16
C PHE A 49 -2.66 -4.47 -17.50
N ARG A 50 -3.23 -3.31 -17.84
CA ARG A 50 -2.86 -2.58 -19.05
C ARG A 50 -1.38 -2.23 -19.05
N GLU A 51 -0.92 -1.74 -17.91
CA GLU A 51 0.44 -1.31 -17.71
C GLU A 51 0.75 -1.28 -16.21
N VAL A 52 1.95 -1.74 -15.86
CA VAL A 52 2.53 -1.64 -14.52
C VAL A 52 3.77 -0.75 -14.63
N HIS A 53 3.64 0.49 -14.20
CA HIS A 53 4.76 1.44 -14.16
C HIS A 53 5.54 1.23 -12.88
N HIS A 54 6.87 1.28 -12.97
CA HIS A 54 7.74 1.31 -11.81
C HIS A 54 8.44 2.66 -11.73
N ARG A 55 8.77 3.10 -10.52
CA ARG A 55 9.45 4.38 -10.28
C ARG A 55 10.38 4.26 -9.09
N GLY A 56 11.52 4.94 -9.15
CA GLY A 56 12.49 4.89 -8.07
C GLY A 56 13.20 3.53 -7.95
N SER A 57 13.11 2.64 -8.95
CA SER A 57 13.76 1.32 -8.91
C SER A 57 15.28 1.42 -8.68
N TRP A 58 15.90 2.53 -9.04
CA TRP A 58 17.31 2.84 -8.77
C TRP A 58 17.63 3.06 -7.28
N TYR A 59 16.64 3.35 -6.44
CA TYR A 59 16.81 3.43 -4.99
C TYR A 59 16.99 2.07 -4.33
N VAL A 60 16.61 1.00 -5.02
CA VAL A 60 16.70 -0.35 -4.47
C VAL A 60 18.16 -0.79 -4.44
N PRO A 61 18.72 -1.11 -3.25
CA PRO A 61 20.09 -1.61 -3.15
C PRO A 61 20.27 -2.91 -3.95
N ARG A 62 21.35 -2.98 -4.73
CA ARG A 62 21.64 -4.11 -5.63
C ARG A 62 22.23 -5.32 -4.90
N SER A 63 22.89 -5.10 -3.77
CA SER A 63 23.45 -6.11 -2.87
C SER A 63 23.04 -5.83 -1.42
N GLY A 64 23.37 -6.75 -0.50
CA GLY A 64 23.09 -6.61 0.93
C GLY A 64 21.63 -6.84 1.34
N PRO A 65 21.34 -6.94 2.64
CA PRO A 65 19.99 -7.19 3.15
C PRO A 65 19.05 -6.02 2.92
N VAL A 66 17.84 -6.35 2.42
CA VAL A 66 16.79 -5.33 2.22
C VAL A 66 15.46 -5.82 2.80
N LEU A 67 14.86 -4.99 3.64
CA LEU A 67 13.48 -5.14 4.11
C LEU A 67 12.57 -4.19 3.35
N PHE A 68 11.75 -4.71 2.45
CA PHE A 68 10.75 -3.94 1.72
C PHE A 68 9.48 -3.78 2.54
N ILE A 69 9.04 -2.54 2.73
CA ILE A 69 7.75 -2.23 3.38
C ILE A 69 6.83 -1.67 2.31
N ALA A 70 5.71 -2.35 2.03
CA ALA A 70 4.82 -1.99 0.93
C ALA A 70 3.42 -1.58 1.41
N ALA A 71 2.87 -0.51 0.84
CA ALA A 71 1.51 -0.04 1.12
C ALA A 71 1.00 0.90 0.01
N PRO A 72 -0.30 1.20 -0.09
CA PRO A 72 -1.41 0.50 0.55
C PRO A 72 -1.59 -0.91 -0.02
N HIS A 73 -2.09 -1.83 0.80
CA HIS A 73 -2.35 -3.20 0.38
C HIS A 73 -3.74 -3.33 -0.27
N ALA A 74 -3.89 -2.81 -1.49
CA ALA A 74 -5.18 -2.73 -2.17
C ALA A 74 -5.67 -4.07 -2.72
N ASN A 75 -4.78 -5.02 -3.05
CA ASN A 75 -5.16 -6.37 -3.49
C ASN A 75 -4.43 -7.44 -2.70
N GLN A 76 -5.04 -8.61 -2.54
CA GLN A 76 -4.43 -9.69 -1.76
C GLN A 76 -3.11 -10.24 -2.33
N PHE A 77 -3.17 -11.02 -3.41
CA PHE A 77 -1.99 -11.71 -3.93
C PHE A 77 -1.35 -10.99 -5.12
N VAL A 78 -2.14 -10.13 -5.77
CA VAL A 78 -1.70 -9.39 -6.95
C VAL A 78 -0.62 -8.37 -6.60
N ASP A 79 -0.74 -7.70 -5.43
CA ASP A 79 0.27 -6.76 -4.93
C ASP A 79 1.64 -7.43 -4.76
N ALA A 80 1.63 -8.63 -4.18
CA ALA A 80 2.84 -9.43 -3.95
C ALA A 80 3.56 -9.77 -5.27
N ILE A 81 2.81 -10.25 -6.26
CA ILE A 81 3.34 -10.64 -7.57
C ILE A 81 3.89 -9.42 -8.31
N ILE A 82 3.15 -8.31 -8.32
CA ILE A 82 3.58 -7.07 -8.97
C ILE A 82 4.90 -6.56 -8.36
N LEU A 83 5.01 -6.58 -7.03
CA LEU A 83 6.21 -6.18 -6.33
C LEU A 83 7.40 -7.09 -6.66
N GLN A 84 7.20 -8.41 -6.56
CA GLN A 84 8.23 -9.42 -6.89
C GLN A 84 8.73 -9.28 -8.34
N ARG A 85 7.79 -9.15 -9.29
CA ARG A 85 8.10 -8.94 -10.71
C ARG A 85 8.91 -7.67 -10.93
N THR A 86 8.47 -6.57 -10.34
CA THR A 86 9.12 -5.27 -10.50
C THR A 86 10.54 -5.31 -9.95
N LEU A 87 10.73 -5.88 -8.75
CA LEU A 87 12.05 -6.05 -8.15
C LEU A 87 12.96 -6.98 -8.96
N ARG A 88 12.42 -8.05 -9.53
CA ARG A 88 13.22 -8.99 -10.33
C ARG A 88 13.67 -8.37 -11.66
N ASN A 89 12.79 -7.64 -12.33
CA ASN A 89 13.07 -7.05 -13.64
C ASN A 89 13.97 -5.81 -13.52
N GLU A 90 13.69 -4.93 -12.56
CA GLU A 90 14.34 -3.61 -12.50
C GLU A 90 15.52 -3.58 -11.53
N ALA A 91 15.38 -4.26 -10.38
CA ALA A 91 16.40 -4.29 -9.34
C ALA A 91 17.28 -5.56 -9.37
N HIS A 92 16.90 -6.57 -10.16
CA HIS A 92 17.47 -7.93 -10.15
C HIS A 92 17.47 -8.60 -8.78
N ARG A 93 16.61 -8.14 -7.87
CA ARG A 93 16.46 -8.70 -6.52
C ARG A 93 15.31 -9.71 -6.48
N ARG A 94 15.50 -10.79 -5.74
CA ARG A 94 14.44 -11.77 -5.43
C ARG A 94 13.99 -11.54 -3.99
N VAL A 95 12.70 -11.31 -3.80
CA VAL A 95 12.12 -11.01 -2.48
C VAL A 95 11.21 -12.14 -2.01
N SER A 96 11.44 -12.57 -0.76
CA SER A 96 10.53 -13.44 -0.03
C SER A 96 9.48 -12.59 0.68
N LEU A 97 8.20 -12.88 0.46
CA LEU A 97 7.10 -12.14 1.07
C LEU A 97 6.45 -12.92 2.19
N LEU A 98 6.03 -12.23 3.25
CA LEU A 98 5.22 -12.82 4.30
C LEU A 98 3.79 -13.07 3.79
N ILE A 99 3.27 -14.28 3.98
CA ILE A 99 1.93 -14.70 3.56
C ILE A 99 1.13 -15.21 4.77
N ALA A 100 -0.18 -14.95 4.81
CA ALA A 100 -1.03 -15.50 5.88
C ALA A 100 -1.10 -17.03 5.79
N GLN A 101 -0.87 -17.74 6.90
CA GLN A 101 -0.86 -19.21 6.96
C GLN A 101 -2.16 -19.82 6.39
N LYS A 102 -3.30 -19.18 6.66
CA LYS A 102 -4.59 -19.64 6.13
C LYS A 102 -4.68 -19.63 4.61
N SER A 103 -3.82 -18.89 3.92
CA SER A 103 -3.80 -18.77 2.45
C SER A 103 -2.86 -19.78 1.79
N VAL A 104 -2.09 -20.53 2.57
CA VAL A 104 -1.07 -21.48 2.08
C VAL A 104 -1.70 -22.85 1.81
N HIS A 105 -2.71 -22.87 0.93
CA HIS A 105 -3.40 -24.08 0.49
C HIS A 105 -3.73 -23.99 -1.01
N GLY A 106 -3.97 -25.14 -1.65
CA GLY A 106 -4.26 -25.23 -3.08
C GLY A 106 -3.18 -24.60 -3.96
N PHE A 107 -3.61 -23.97 -5.06
CA PHE A 107 -2.71 -23.30 -6.02
C PHE A 107 -1.90 -22.16 -5.38
N ILE A 108 -2.52 -21.37 -4.50
CA ILE A 108 -1.85 -20.23 -3.83
C ILE A 108 -0.72 -20.74 -2.93
N GLY A 109 -0.95 -21.82 -2.17
CA GLY A 109 0.08 -22.45 -1.35
C GLY A 109 1.20 -23.10 -2.15
N TRP A 110 0.89 -23.69 -3.31
CA TRP A 110 1.92 -24.18 -4.23
C TRP A 110 2.77 -23.03 -4.79
N GLY A 111 2.15 -21.96 -5.28
CA GLY A 111 2.83 -20.79 -5.83
C GLY A 111 3.68 -20.04 -4.80
N SER A 112 3.17 -19.88 -3.57
CA SER A 112 3.91 -19.23 -2.48
C SER A 112 5.22 -19.95 -2.13
N ARG A 113 5.25 -21.28 -2.26
CA ARG A 113 6.46 -22.09 -2.07
C ARG A 113 7.48 -21.87 -3.19
N GLN A 114 7.04 -21.67 -4.43
CA GLN A 114 7.95 -21.39 -5.56
C GLN A 114 8.70 -20.07 -5.39
N VAL A 115 8.04 -19.07 -4.79
CA VAL A 115 8.64 -17.75 -4.54
C VAL A 115 9.28 -17.62 -3.16
N GLY A 116 9.41 -18.72 -2.40
CA GLY A 116 10.04 -18.73 -1.08
C GLY A 116 9.30 -17.91 -0.02
N SER A 117 7.98 -17.73 -0.12
CA SER A 117 7.20 -16.96 0.85
C SER A 117 7.20 -17.60 2.24
N VAL A 118 7.33 -16.77 3.28
CA VAL A 118 7.31 -17.21 4.67
C VAL A 118 5.87 -17.12 5.21
N PRO A 119 5.28 -18.24 5.65
CA PRO A 119 3.91 -18.26 6.12
C PRO A 119 3.81 -17.82 7.58
N VAL A 120 2.83 -16.98 7.88
CA VAL A 120 2.62 -16.37 9.20
C VAL A 120 1.24 -16.71 9.74
N GLY A 121 1.21 -17.44 10.84
CA GLY A 121 -0.01 -17.78 11.57
C GLY A 121 -0.57 -16.59 12.35
N ARG A 122 -1.89 -16.39 12.30
CA ARG A 122 -2.62 -15.43 13.15
C ARG A 122 -3.67 -16.17 13.96
N ALA A 123 -3.77 -15.89 15.25
CA ALA A 123 -4.70 -16.61 16.12
C ALA A 123 -6.16 -16.47 15.67
N GLN A 124 -6.54 -15.29 15.15
CA GLN A 124 -7.87 -15.06 14.58
C GLN A 124 -8.20 -15.97 13.39
N ASP A 125 -7.21 -16.43 12.63
CA ASP A 125 -7.42 -17.32 11.48
C ASP A 125 -7.61 -18.78 11.91
N SER A 126 -7.24 -19.11 13.15
CA SER A 126 -7.40 -20.44 13.77
C SER A 126 -8.53 -20.50 14.79
N ALA A 127 -9.31 -19.42 14.96
CA ALA A 127 -10.39 -19.32 15.93
C ALA A 127 -11.58 -20.23 15.54
N LYS A 128 -11.91 -21.20 16.40
CA LYS A 128 -13.00 -22.16 16.18
C LYS A 128 -14.14 -21.96 17.19
N PRO A 129 -15.41 -22.05 16.79
CA PRO A 129 -16.52 -22.07 17.73
C PRO A 129 -16.44 -23.33 18.60
N LYS A 130 -16.73 -23.18 19.88
CA LYS A 130 -16.72 -24.25 20.88
C LYS A 130 -18.09 -24.40 21.54
N PRO A 131 -18.45 -25.59 22.03
CA PRO A 131 -19.71 -25.80 22.74
C PRO A 131 -19.75 -25.00 24.06
N GLY A 132 -20.96 -24.71 24.50
CA GLY A 132 -21.25 -23.94 25.70
C GLY A 132 -21.37 -22.42 25.47
N LEU A 133 -21.62 -21.71 26.55
CA LEU A 133 -21.81 -20.26 26.59
C LEU A 133 -20.84 -19.65 27.61
N VAL A 134 -20.45 -18.40 27.42
CA VAL A 134 -19.60 -17.67 28.37
C VAL A 134 -20.27 -16.40 28.87
N TYR A 135 -20.02 -16.08 30.12
CA TYR A 135 -20.49 -14.87 30.77
C TYR A 135 -19.43 -14.35 31.75
N MET A 136 -19.58 -13.10 32.15
CA MET A 136 -18.72 -12.47 33.14
C MET A 136 -19.44 -12.48 34.49
N PRO A 137 -18.97 -13.25 35.49
CA PRO A 137 -19.64 -13.36 36.77
C PRO A 137 -19.59 -12.06 37.56
N ASP A 138 -18.44 -11.36 37.58
CA ASP A 138 -18.24 -10.14 38.35
C ASP A 138 -17.56 -9.04 37.52
N PRO A 139 -18.32 -8.24 36.76
CA PRO A 139 -17.75 -7.25 35.86
C PRO A 139 -17.13 -6.02 36.55
N ILE A 140 -17.46 -5.77 37.82
CA ILE A 140 -16.99 -4.60 38.58
C ILE A 140 -15.76 -4.95 39.40
N ASN A 141 -15.85 -6.01 40.22
CA ASN A 141 -14.79 -6.39 41.16
C ASN A 141 -13.71 -7.27 40.51
N ASN A 142 -14.10 -8.18 39.60
CA ASN A 142 -13.20 -9.13 38.96
C ASN A 142 -13.39 -9.21 37.43
N PRO A 143 -13.13 -8.11 36.69
CA PRO A 143 -13.44 -8.01 35.26
C PRO A 143 -12.59 -8.92 34.35
N ASN A 144 -11.61 -9.63 34.92
CA ASN A 144 -10.73 -10.54 34.18
C ASN A 144 -11.22 -11.99 34.22
N ILE A 145 -12.21 -12.34 35.05
CA ILE A 145 -12.71 -13.71 35.17
C ILE A 145 -13.86 -13.92 34.19
N ILE A 146 -13.81 -15.05 33.48
CA ILE A 146 -14.89 -15.51 32.61
C ILE A 146 -15.28 -16.91 33.04
N ARG A 147 -16.59 -17.09 33.21
CA ARG A 147 -17.19 -18.38 33.53
C ARG A 147 -17.98 -18.88 32.32
N GLY A 148 -17.93 -20.19 32.10
CA GLY A 148 -18.66 -20.87 31.06
C GLY A 148 -19.78 -21.75 31.61
N VAL A 149 -20.81 -21.94 30.81
CA VAL A 149 -21.93 -22.86 31.04
C VAL A 149 -21.85 -23.95 29.98
N GLY A 150 -21.64 -25.20 30.40
CA GLY A 150 -21.47 -26.33 29.48
C GLY A 150 -20.19 -26.25 28.65
N THR A 151 -19.12 -25.65 29.21
CA THR A 151 -17.80 -25.50 28.60
C THR A 151 -16.80 -26.43 29.28
N ASN A 152 -15.74 -26.83 28.56
CA ASN A 152 -14.57 -27.49 29.18
C ASN A 152 -13.28 -26.81 28.69
N PHE A 153 -12.85 -25.79 29.43
CA PHE A 153 -11.68 -24.99 29.08
C PHE A 153 -10.35 -25.73 29.25
N GLU A 154 -10.24 -26.69 30.18
CA GLU A 154 -9.01 -27.49 30.34
C GLU A 154 -8.67 -28.29 29.10
N ARG A 155 -9.70 -28.82 28.42
CA ARG A 155 -9.53 -29.56 27.17
C ARG A 155 -9.42 -28.65 25.94
N ASP A 156 -10.21 -27.57 25.91
CA ASP A 156 -10.43 -26.79 24.69
C ASP A 156 -9.62 -25.48 24.59
N ALA A 157 -9.11 -24.96 25.72
CA ALA A 157 -8.34 -23.72 25.79
C ALA A 157 -6.86 -24.00 26.08
N GLU A 158 -6.01 -23.06 25.69
CA GLU A 158 -4.57 -23.10 25.95
C GLU A 158 -4.14 -21.82 26.66
N VAL A 159 -3.18 -21.92 27.58
CA VAL A 159 -2.58 -20.77 28.26
C VAL A 159 -1.83 -19.89 27.27
N GLY A 160 -2.23 -18.61 27.18
CA GLY A 160 -1.76 -17.67 26.16
C GLY A 160 -2.47 -17.80 24.81
N GLY A 161 -3.50 -18.65 24.70
CA GLY A 161 -4.47 -18.61 23.60
C GLY A 161 -5.40 -17.41 23.72
N MET A 162 -6.38 -17.30 22.82
CA MET A 162 -7.34 -16.19 22.78
C MET A 162 -8.78 -16.65 22.82
N ILE A 163 -9.61 -15.91 23.54
CA ILE A 163 -11.07 -16.01 23.47
C ILE A 163 -11.65 -14.89 22.60
N PHE A 164 -12.61 -15.22 21.74
CA PHE A 164 -13.28 -14.31 20.82
C PHE A 164 -14.78 -14.29 21.09
N LEU A 165 -15.33 -13.08 21.21
CA LEU A 165 -16.77 -12.84 21.24
C LEU A 165 -17.35 -12.72 19.82
N PRO A 166 -18.65 -12.97 19.64
CA PRO A 166 -19.28 -12.91 18.33
C PRO A 166 -19.35 -11.45 17.85
N SER A 167 -19.21 -11.25 16.54
CA SER A 167 -19.33 -9.91 15.96
C SER A 167 -20.81 -9.48 15.90
N VAL A 168 -21.09 -8.22 16.21
CA VAL A 168 -22.43 -7.62 16.13
C VAL A 168 -22.45 -6.66 14.94
N LYS A 169 -23.61 -6.47 14.27
CA LYS A 169 -23.72 -5.63 13.06
C LYS A 169 -22.98 -4.29 13.23
N GLY A 170 -21.90 -4.09 12.48
CA GLY A 170 -21.09 -2.86 12.49
C GLY A 170 -19.92 -2.81 13.48
N GLN A 171 -19.74 -3.80 14.37
CA GLN A 171 -18.61 -3.87 15.30
C GLN A 171 -17.95 -5.26 15.30
N SER A 172 -16.61 -5.28 15.22
CA SER A 172 -15.81 -6.52 15.27
C SER A 172 -15.95 -7.19 16.63
N GLY A 173 -16.04 -8.51 16.63
CA GLY A 173 -15.94 -9.30 17.85
C GLY A 173 -14.65 -8.98 18.61
N THR A 174 -14.77 -8.63 19.88
CA THR A 174 -13.64 -8.40 20.77
C THR A 174 -12.96 -9.71 21.13
N ASN A 175 -11.63 -9.66 21.27
CA ASN A 175 -10.82 -10.77 21.71
C ASN A 175 -9.84 -10.36 22.80
N VAL A 176 -9.48 -11.35 23.61
CA VAL A 176 -8.61 -11.18 24.77
C VAL A 176 -7.78 -12.45 24.96
N ASP A 177 -6.52 -12.27 25.39
CA ASP A 177 -5.61 -13.38 25.71
C ASP A 177 -5.98 -14.04 27.04
N ILE A 178 -5.87 -15.37 27.08
CA ILE A 178 -6.08 -16.19 28.27
C ILE A 178 -4.79 -16.19 29.08
N LEU A 179 -4.86 -15.73 30.33
CA LEU A 179 -3.71 -15.70 31.24
C LEU A 179 -3.50 -17.06 31.90
N GLU A 180 -4.56 -17.64 32.45
CA GLU A 180 -4.56 -18.93 33.14
C GLU A 180 -5.92 -19.61 33.00
N ILE A 181 -5.91 -20.94 33.07
CA ILE A 181 -7.11 -21.78 33.09
C ILE A 181 -7.27 -22.22 34.55
N VAL A 182 -8.34 -21.80 35.20
CA VAL A 182 -8.58 -22.04 36.63
C VAL A 182 -9.31 -23.36 36.84
N GLY A 183 -10.13 -23.78 35.86
CA GLY A 183 -10.80 -25.07 35.86
C GLY A 183 -11.59 -25.31 34.56
N PRO A 184 -12.44 -26.35 34.51
CA PRO A 184 -13.20 -26.70 33.30
C PRO A 184 -14.19 -25.61 32.88
N GLU A 185 -14.71 -24.83 33.82
CA GLU A 185 -15.72 -23.79 33.56
C GLU A 185 -15.20 -22.37 33.79
N GLU A 186 -13.93 -22.18 34.17
CA GLU A 186 -13.43 -20.87 34.56
C GLU A 186 -12.03 -20.57 34.00
N ILE A 187 -11.91 -19.41 33.36
CA ILE A 187 -10.65 -18.89 32.84
C ILE A 187 -10.41 -17.47 33.33
N ARG A 188 -9.14 -17.12 33.53
CA ARG A 188 -8.73 -15.75 33.78
C ARG A 188 -8.06 -15.17 32.55
N THR A 189 -8.51 -13.99 32.17
CA THR A 189 -8.00 -13.27 31.02
C THR A 189 -6.90 -12.29 31.43
N LYS A 190 -5.99 -12.00 30.50
CA LYS A 190 -4.86 -11.09 30.73
C LYS A 190 -5.29 -9.62 30.86
N ARG A 191 -6.42 -9.26 30.24
CA ARG A 191 -7.01 -7.92 30.27
C ARG A 191 -8.53 -8.04 30.26
N ALA A 192 -9.21 -7.16 30.97
CA ALA A 192 -10.67 -7.08 30.91
C ALA A 192 -11.17 -6.79 29.49
N PHE A 193 -12.34 -7.34 29.17
CA PHE A 193 -13.13 -6.91 28.01
C PHE A 193 -13.54 -5.45 28.19
N LYS A 194 -13.48 -4.66 27.11
CA LYS A 194 -13.76 -3.23 27.13
C LYS A 194 -14.72 -2.86 26.01
N GLY A 195 -15.57 -1.89 26.29
CA GLY A 195 -16.54 -1.35 25.35
C GLY A 195 -17.92 -1.97 25.54
N LYS A 196 -18.94 -1.13 25.32
CA LYS A 196 -20.35 -1.40 25.58
C LYS A 196 -20.83 -2.74 25.03
N VAL A 197 -20.53 -3.03 23.76
CA VAL A 197 -21.01 -4.26 23.10
C VAL A 197 -20.43 -5.52 23.73
N SER A 198 -19.13 -5.53 24.05
CA SER A 198 -18.48 -6.70 24.65
C SER A 198 -18.99 -7.00 26.05
N LEU A 199 -19.19 -5.96 26.86
CA LEU A 199 -19.71 -6.09 28.22
C LEU A 199 -21.20 -6.46 28.20
N PHE A 200 -21.99 -5.86 27.29
CA PHE A 200 -23.38 -6.27 27.06
C PHE A 200 -23.48 -7.75 26.67
N GLN A 201 -22.62 -8.22 25.77
CA GLN A 201 -22.57 -9.64 25.39
C GLN A 201 -22.17 -10.56 26.55
N LEU A 202 -21.36 -10.12 27.49
CA LEU A 202 -20.91 -10.97 28.60
C LEU A 202 -21.81 -10.89 29.84
N THR A 203 -22.62 -9.85 29.97
CA THR A 203 -23.43 -9.61 31.18
C THR A 203 -24.93 -9.47 30.91
N GLY A 204 -25.35 -9.23 29.66
CA GLY A 204 -26.74 -8.94 29.30
C GLY A 204 -27.28 -7.62 29.84
N ARG A 205 -26.39 -6.74 30.34
CA ARG A 205 -26.74 -5.48 31.03
C ARG A 205 -26.69 -4.27 30.10
N GLU A 206 -27.67 -3.38 30.21
CA GLU A 206 -27.82 -2.19 29.37
C GLU A 206 -27.21 -0.92 30.00
N ASP A 207 -26.88 -0.96 31.30
CA ASP A 207 -26.35 0.15 32.08
C ASP A 207 -24.84 0.38 31.86
N ILE A 208 -24.41 0.38 30.60
CA ILE A 208 -23.01 0.46 30.20
C ILE A 208 -22.79 1.69 29.31
N SER A 209 -21.88 2.56 29.73
CA SER A 209 -21.46 3.71 28.92
C SER A 209 -20.71 3.28 27.65
N GLU A 210 -20.60 4.17 26.66
CA GLU A 210 -19.82 3.88 25.43
C GLU A 210 -18.34 3.56 25.73
N GLU A 211 -17.79 4.09 26.82
CA GLU A 211 -16.43 3.81 27.31
C GLU A 211 -16.31 2.50 28.10
N GLY A 212 -17.41 1.78 28.30
CA GLY A 212 -17.44 0.50 29.00
C GLY A 212 -17.43 0.60 30.53
N ARG A 213 -18.01 1.67 31.10
CA ARG A 213 -18.22 1.79 32.56
C ARG A 213 -19.66 1.52 32.91
N PHE A 214 -19.89 0.77 33.99
CA PHE A 214 -21.23 0.51 34.52
C PHE A 214 -21.75 1.74 35.26
N THR A 215 -22.96 2.20 34.92
CA THR A 215 -23.58 3.37 35.57
C THR A 215 -24.24 3.02 36.90
N ASN A 216 -24.63 1.75 37.12
CA ASN A 216 -25.14 1.26 38.41
C ASN A 216 -24.16 0.28 39.08
N PRO A 217 -23.29 0.76 39.98
CA PRO A 217 -22.31 -0.08 40.67
C PRO A 217 -22.90 -1.00 41.75
N GLN A 218 -24.18 -0.82 42.13
CA GLN A 218 -24.83 -1.62 43.17
C GLN A 218 -25.29 -3.02 42.72
N LEU A 219 -25.49 -3.20 41.41
CA LEU A 219 -25.84 -4.50 40.85
C LEU A 219 -24.56 -5.28 40.60
N ASN A 220 -24.36 -6.38 41.34
CA ASN A 220 -23.25 -7.30 41.12
C ASN A 220 -23.67 -8.40 40.14
N GLY A 221 -22.84 -8.60 39.11
CA GLY A 221 -22.99 -9.68 38.14
C GLY A 221 -23.92 -9.41 36.94
N PRO A 222 -24.23 -10.47 36.17
CA PRO A 222 -25.02 -10.40 34.94
C PRO A 222 -26.52 -10.20 35.23
N LYS A 223 -27.29 -9.83 34.19
CA LYS A 223 -28.75 -9.70 34.28
C LYS A 223 -29.38 -11.03 34.75
N PRO A 224 -30.38 -11.00 35.65
CA PRO A 224 -31.06 -12.23 36.09
C PRO A 224 -31.60 -13.01 34.89
N GLY A 225 -31.28 -14.32 34.82
CA GLY A 225 -31.69 -15.19 33.71
C GLY A 225 -30.80 -15.14 32.45
N PHE A 226 -29.64 -14.47 32.49
CA PHE A 226 -28.73 -14.44 31.36
C PHE A 226 -27.96 -15.76 31.20
N ALA A 227 -28.23 -16.49 30.11
CA ALA A 227 -27.63 -17.80 29.84
C ALA A 227 -26.17 -17.75 29.33
N GLY A 228 -25.65 -16.57 28.98
CA GLY A 228 -24.32 -16.40 28.39
C GLY A 228 -24.32 -16.22 26.87
N THR A 229 -23.14 -15.98 26.30
CA THR A 229 -22.93 -15.74 24.88
C THR A 229 -22.03 -16.79 24.24
N LYS A 230 -22.27 -17.11 22.96
CA LYS A 230 -21.42 -18.02 22.17
C LYS A 230 -20.02 -17.44 22.00
N TYR A 231 -19.00 -18.30 22.00
CA TYR A 231 -17.60 -17.87 21.91
C TYR A 231 -16.81 -18.71 20.91
N LYS A 232 -15.62 -18.21 20.54
CA LYS A 232 -14.62 -18.99 19.82
C LYS A 232 -13.30 -18.97 20.59
N LEU A 233 -12.55 -20.06 20.51
CA LEU A 233 -11.20 -20.15 21.07
C LEU A 233 -10.18 -20.26 19.94
N ALA A 234 -9.02 -19.65 20.13
CA ALA A 234 -7.85 -19.84 19.29
C ALA A 234 -6.65 -20.29 20.11
N PRO A 235 -5.85 -21.25 19.60
CA PRO A 235 -4.65 -21.71 20.27
C PRO A 235 -3.55 -20.65 20.30
N ARG A 236 -2.55 -20.86 21.15
CA ARG A 236 -1.38 -19.98 21.22
C ARG A 236 -0.49 -20.23 20.00
N ILE A 237 -0.18 -19.17 19.25
CA ILE A 237 0.72 -19.28 18.09
C ILE A 237 2.11 -18.79 18.47
N ASP A 238 3.09 -19.68 18.42
CA ASP A 238 4.51 -19.33 18.53
C ASP A 238 5.06 -18.88 17.17
N GLN A 239 5.59 -17.67 17.10
CA GLN A 239 6.17 -17.07 15.90
C GLN A 239 7.69 -17.11 15.88
N SER A 240 8.34 -17.75 16.86
CA SER A 240 9.82 -17.85 16.97
C SER A 240 10.45 -18.32 15.66
N LYS A 241 9.92 -19.41 15.09
CA LYS A 241 10.42 -20.01 13.84
C LYS A 241 10.33 -19.06 12.65
N VAL A 242 9.28 -18.24 12.62
CA VAL A 242 9.05 -17.28 11.53
C VAL A 242 10.06 -16.14 11.61
N TYR A 243 10.28 -15.60 12.81
CA TYR A 243 11.30 -14.56 13.01
C TYR A 243 12.69 -15.08 12.70
N GLN A 244 13.05 -16.28 13.16
CA GLN A 244 14.33 -16.92 12.82
C GLN A 244 14.52 -17.05 11.32
N ALA A 245 13.51 -17.55 10.58
CA ALA A 245 13.58 -17.65 9.13
C ALA A 245 13.80 -16.29 8.44
N VAL A 246 13.19 -15.22 8.96
CA VAL A 246 13.41 -13.85 8.45
C VAL A 246 14.81 -13.35 8.78
N PHE A 247 15.29 -13.57 10.01
CA PHE A 247 16.64 -13.17 10.43
C PHE A 247 17.71 -13.88 9.60
N ASP A 248 17.58 -15.18 9.40
CA ASP A 248 18.50 -15.98 8.58
C ASP A 248 18.53 -15.46 7.14
N ARG A 249 17.37 -15.16 6.56
CA ARG A 249 17.26 -14.64 5.20
C ARG A 249 17.91 -13.26 5.04
N LEU A 250 17.73 -12.37 6.02
CA LEU A 250 18.34 -11.04 5.98
C LEU A 250 19.85 -11.13 6.22
N ARG A 251 20.31 -11.89 7.21
CA ARG A 251 21.74 -12.10 7.47
C ARG A 251 22.48 -12.71 6.28
N SER A 252 21.84 -13.59 5.51
CA SER A 252 22.41 -14.13 4.28
C SER A 252 22.43 -13.12 3.11
N GLY A 253 22.18 -11.83 3.34
CA GLY A 253 22.11 -10.78 2.32
C GLY A 253 20.85 -10.82 1.44
N GLY A 254 19.83 -11.58 1.84
CA GLY A 254 18.58 -11.75 1.10
C GLY A 254 17.62 -10.55 1.23
N CYS A 255 16.47 -10.65 0.55
CA CYS A 255 15.41 -9.66 0.66
C CYS A 255 14.14 -10.27 1.27
N VAL A 256 13.53 -9.53 2.19
CA VAL A 256 12.22 -9.84 2.77
C VAL A 256 11.28 -8.67 2.50
N GLY A 257 10.03 -8.94 2.18
CA GLY A 257 9.01 -7.91 2.02
C GLY A 257 7.77 -8.18 2.86
N ILE A 258 7.20 -7.11 3.39
CA ILE A 258 6.00 -7.14 4.24
C ILE A 258 5.04 -6.00 3.87
N PHE A 259 3.74 -6.28 3.98
CA PHE A 259 2.69 -5.27 4.00
C PHE A 259 2.31 -4.97 5.46
N PRO A 260 2.89 -3.92 6.09
CA PRO A 260 2.79 -3.70 7.53
C PRO A 260 1.39 -3.34 8.04
N GLU A 261 0.42 -3.06 7.17
CA GLU A 261 -1.01 -2.91 7.51
C GLU A 261 -1.62 -4.25 7.98
N GLY A 262 -1.07 -5.36 7.51
CA GLY A 262 -1.38 -6.73 7.93
C GLY A 262 -2.72 -7.29 7.47
N GLY A 263 -3.36 -6.65 6.49
CA GLY A 263 -4.50 -7.16 5.75
C GLY A 263 -4.82 -6.21 4.59
N SER A 264 -5.32 -6.77 3.49
CA SER A 264 -5.71 -5.99 2.32
C SER A 264 -7.04 -5.26 2.55
N HIS A 265 -7.17 -4.07 1.96
CA HIS A 265 -8.37 -3.23 2.10
C HIS A 265 -8.59 -2.28 0.93
N ASP A 266 -9.83 -1.80 0.82
CA ASP A 266 -10.24 -0.85 -0.24
C ASP A 266 -10.15 0.62 0.20
N ARG A 267 -9.54 0.92 1.35
CA ARG A 267 -9.43 2.29 1.89
C ARG A 267 -8.37 3.09 1.14
N THR A 268 -8.61 4.40 1.02
CA THR A 268 -7.71 5.36 0.38
C THR A 268 -6.56 5.83 1.26
N GLU A 269 -6.69 5.63 2.58
CA GLU A 269 -5.71 6.01 3.58
C GLU A 269 -4.91 4.79 4.06
N LEU A 270 -3.65 5.04 4.43
CA LEU A 270 -2.76 4.06 5.06
C LEU A 270 -3.32 3.64 6.42
N LEU A 271 -3.46 2.33 6.66
CA LEU A 271 -3.80 1.83 7.99
C LEU A 271 -2.60 1.94 8.94
N PRO A 272 -2.84 1.97 10.27
CA PRO A 272 -1.75 1.92 11.25
C PRO A 272 -0.86 0.70 11.04
N LEU A 273 0.45 0.94 11.00
CA LEU A 273 1.45 -0.11 10.81
C LEU A 273 1.56 -1.00 12.04
N LYS A 274 1.84 -2.28 11.81
CA LYS A 274 2.01 -3.28 12.87
C LYS A 274 3.47 -3.44 13.26
N ALA A 275 3.70 -3.73 14.55
CA ALA A 275 5.02 -3.82 15.15
C ALA A 275 5.96 -4.87 14.54
N GLY A 276 5.42 -5.90 13.87
CA GLY A 276 6.20 -6.97 13.27
C GLY A 276 7.33 -6.48 12.35
N VAL A 277 7.11 -5.40 11.60
CA VAL A 277 8.14 -4.82 10.72
C VAL A 277 9.36 -4.30 11.48
N ALA A 278 9.13 -3.56 12.56
CA ALA A 278 10.19 -3.00 13.39
C ALA A 278 10.90 -4.09 14.20
N ILE A 279 10.17 -5.10 14.67
CA ILE A 279 10.73 -6.25 15.38
C ILE A 279 11.65 -7.07 14.47
N MET A 280 11.26 -7.28 13.21
CA MET A 280 12.11 -7.99 12.25
C MET A 280 13.40 -7.21 11.98
N ALA A 281 13.31 -5.89 11.77
CA ALA A 281 14.49 -5.06 11.50
C ALA A 281 15.43 -4.96 12.72
N LEU A 282 14.92 -4.56 13.88
CA LEU A 282 15.70 -4.42 15.12
C LEU A 282 16.21 -5.78 15.61
N GLY A 283 15.42 -6.84 15.48
CA GLY A 283 15.82 -8.20 15.86
C GLY A 283 16.96 -8.75 15.00
N THR A 284 16.96 -8.43 13.69
CA THR A 284 18.08 -8.78 12.79
C THR A 284 19.35 -8.06 13.22
N LEU A 285 19.28 -6.73 13.39
CA LEU A 285 20.42 -5.90 13.78
C LEU A 285 20.92 -6.16 15.20
N ALA A 286 20.05 -6.61 16.10
CA ALA A 286 20.45 -6.98 17.45
C ALA A 286 21.26 -8.30 17.47
N GLN A 287 21.08 -9.17 16.48
CA GLN A 287 21.86 -10.40 16.32
C GLN A 287 23.11 -10.18 15.47
N ASP A 288 23.02 -9.32 14.46
CA ASP A 288 24.10 -8.98 13.54
C ASP A 288 24.04 -7.47 13.21
N PRO A 289 24.70 -6.62 14.01
CA PRO A 289 24.69 -5.18 13.84
C PRO A 289 25.32 -4.72 12.51
N ASP A 290 26.28 -5.48 11.99
CA ASP A 290 27.10 -5.10 10.83
C ASP A 290 26.55 -5.66 9.50
N CYS A 291 25.42 -6.36 9.52
CA CYS A 291 24.81 -6.92 8.29
C CYS A 291 24.42 -5.86 7.24
N GLY A 292 24.35 -4.58 7.62
CA GLY A 292 24.03 -3.47 6.71
C GLY A 292 22.56 -3.45 6.26
N LEU A 293 21.63 -3.86 7.12
CA LEU A 293 20.19 -3.90 6.80
C LEU A 293 19.66 -2.53 6.38
N THR A 294 19.02 -2.50 5.21
CA THR A 294 18.32 -1.31 4.70
C THR A 294 16.81 -1.55 4.62
N ILE A 295 16.02 -0.53 4.93
CA ILE A 295 14.56 -0.56 4.78
C ILE A 295 14.19 0.30 3.57
N VAL A 296 13.40 -0.27 2.65
CA VAL A 296 12.94 0.43 1.44
C VAL A 296 11.41 0.55 1.46
N PRO A 297 10.85 1.77 1.52
CA PRO A 297 9.42 1.98 1.39
C PRO A 297 8.96 1.81 -0.06
N VAL A 298 7.82 1.16 -0.24
CA VAL A 298 7.22 0.90 -1.56
C VAL A 298 5.76 1.32 -1.57
N GLY A 299 5.43 2.26 -2.45
CA GLY A 299 4.08 2.73 -2.74
C GLY A 299 3.42 1.87 -3.82
N MET A 300 2.28 1.27 -3.50
CA MET A 300 1.47 0.46 -4.40
C MET A 300 0.23 1.27 -4.81
N ASN A 301 0.37 2.08 -5.86
CA ASN A 301 -0.67 3.01 -6.29
C ASN A 301 -1.52 2.41 -7.43
N TYR A 302 -2.78 2.10 -7.13
CA TYR A 302 -3.76 1.59 -8.09
C TYR A 302 -4.88 2.59 -8.31
N PHE A 303 -5.26 2.82 -9.57
CA PHE A 303 -6.39 3.70 -9.91
C PHE A 303 -7.71 2.94 -9.88
N HIS A 304 -7.70 1.69 -10.34
CA HIS A 304 -8.87 0.81 -10.38
C HIS A 304 -8.48 -0.64 -10.07
N PRO A 305 -8.05 -0.96 -8.84
CA PRO A 305 -7.42 -2.26 -8.53
C PRO A 305 -8.27 -3.48 -8.88
N HIS A 306 -9.60 -3.36 -8.81
CA HIS A 306 -10.55 -4.45 -9.11
C HIS A 306 -10.96 -4.55 -10.59
N LYS A 307 -10.64 -3.55 -11.43
CA LYS A 307 -11.02 -3.54 -12.85
C LYS A 307 -9.92 -4.21 -13.68
N PHE A 308 -10.37 -5.02 -14.64
CA PHE A 308 -9.51 -5.60 -15.66
C PHE A 308 -8.96 -4.49 -16.58
N ARG A 309 -7.75 -4.68 -17.10
CA ARG A 309 -6.95 -3.66 -17.82
C ARG A 309 -6.79 -2.34 -17.06
N SER A 310 -6.78 -2.37 -15.73
CA SER A 310 -6.39 -1.20 -14.94
C SER A 310 -4.88 -0.94 -15.02
N ARG A 311 -4.46 0.24 -14.56
CA ARG A 311 -3.05 0.64 -14.45
C ARG A 311 -2.60 0.56 -13.00
N ALA A 312 -1.36 0.16 -12.79
CA ALA A 312 -0.71 0.16 -11.48
C ALA A 312 0.61 0.92 -11.55
N VAL A 313 0.98 1.59 -10.46
CA VAL A 313 2.27 2.26 -10.30
C VAL A 313 2.92 1.74 -9.02
N VAL A 314 4.12 1.19 -9.14
CA VAL A 314 4.99 0.79 -8.04
C VAL A 314 6.05 1.87 -7.83
N GLU A 315 6.03 2.54 -6.69
CA GLU A 315 6.96 3.63 -6.38
C GLU A 315 7.88 3.24 -5.24
N PHE A 316 9.17 3.08 -5.52
CA PHE A 316 10.20 2.87 -4.50
C PHE A 316 10.67 4.21 -3.96
N GLY A 317 10.69 4.36 -2.64
CA GLY A 317 11.25 5.53 -1.96
C GLY A 317 12.71 5.34 -1.57
N GLN A 318 13.28 6.35 -0.91
CA GLN A 318 14.69 6.31 -0.50
C GLN A 318 14.91 5.23 0.56
N PRO A 319 15.96 4.39 0.41
CA PRO A 319 16.37 3.45 1.46
C PRO A 319 16.84 4.25 2.68
N PHE A 320 16.54 3.73 3.87
CA PHE A 320 17.11 4.23 5.10
C PHE A 320 17.63 3.07 5.96
N SER A 321 18.72 3.32 6.67
CA SER A 321 19.24 2.40 7.69
C SER A 321 18.56 2.66 9.03
N VAL A 322 18.51 1.63 9.87
CA VAL A 322 18.05 1.79 11.25
C VAL A 322 19.19 2.44 12.06
N PRO A 323 18.94 3.55 12.79
CA PRO A 323 19.96 4.16 13.63
C PRO A 323 20.49 3.17 14.69
N PRO A 324 21.82 3.11 14.92
CA PRO A 324 22.42 2.23 15.93
C PRO A 324 21.84 2.44 17.33
N ASP A 325 21.49 3.67 17.67
CA ASP A 325 20.87 4.03 18.96
C ASP A 325 19.54 3.28 19.20
N LEU A 326 18.76 3.03 18.14
CA LEU A 326 17.53 2.25 18.29
C LEU A 326 17.83 0.77 18.56
N VAL A 327 18.95 0.25 18.04
CA VAL A 327 19.39 -1.12 18.28
C VAL A 327 19.88 -1.27 19.73
N THR A 328 20.65 -0.32 20.24
CA THR A 328 21.11 -0.32 21.65
C THR A 328 19.92 -0.18 22.60
N LEU A 329 18.97 0.72 22.34
CA LEU A 329 17.71 0.81 23.09
C LEU A 329 16.91 -0.50 23.07
N TYR A 330 16.92 -1.20 21.94
CA TYR A 330 16.26 -2.50 21.80
C TYR A 330 16.94 -3.62 22.60
N GLN A 331 18.27 -3.56 22.77
CA GLN A 331 19.03 -4.48 23.61
C GLN A 331 18.91 -4.14 25.10
N ASN A 332 18.89 -2.84 25.45
CA ASN A 332 18.85 -2.32 26.83
C ASN A 332 17.45 -2.35 27.49
N ASN A 333 16.60 -3.31 27.11
CA ASN A 333 15.27 -3.54 27.68
C ASN A 333 14.22 -2.41 27.43
N GLU A 334 14.54 -1.37 26.66
CA GLU A 334 13.62 -0.30 26.23
C GLU A 334 13.01 -0.59 24.83
N ARG A 335 12.78 -1.87 24.53
CA ARG A 335 12.32 -2.38 23.23
C ARG A 335 11.12 -1.63 22.63
N ARG A 336 10.17 -1.24 23.48
CA ARG A 336 8.95 -0.57 23.05
C ARG A 336 9.22 0.81 22.45
N GLU A 337 10.11 1.57 23.05
CA GLU A 337 10.45 2.91 22.58
C GLU A 337 11.18 2.80 21.24
N ALA A 338 12.15 1.88 21.13
CA ALA A 338 12.83 1.59 19.87
C ALA A 338 11.86 1.16 18.75
N ILE A 339 10.94 0.23 19.04
CA ILE A 339 9.91 -0.21 18.09
C ILE A 339 9.01 0.95 17.66
N ALA A 340 8.56 1.78 18.60
CA ALA A 340 7.68 2.91 18.30
C ALA A 340 8.36 3.95 17.39
N GLN A 341 9.61 4.31 17.69
CA GLN A 341 10.39 5.25 16.89
C GLN A 341 10.63 4.70 15.47
N LEU A 342 11.00 3.43 15.34
CA LEU A 342 11.20 2.83 14.02
C LEU A 342 9.90 2.72 13.22
N LEU A 343 8.77 2.40 13.87
CA LEU A 343 7.45 2.42 13.23
C LEU A 343 7.05 3.81 12.73
N ASP A 344 7.37 4.87 13.48
CA ASP A 344 7.14 6.25 13.06
C ASP A 344 7.97 6.57 11.80
N MET A 345 9.24 6.19 11.77
CA MET A 345 10.10 6.33 10.58
C MET A 345 9.55 5.57 9.37
N CYS A 346 9.09 4.32 9.57
CA CYS A 346 8.46 3.50 8.52
C CYS A 346 7.17 4.13 8.01
N THR A 347 6.36 4.71 8.91
CA THR A 347 5.10 5.37 8.56
C THR A 347 5.36 6.65 7.76
N MET A 348 6.34 7.47 8.17
CA MET A 348 6.69 8.69 7.46
C MET A 348 7.26 8.40 6.06
N SER A 349 8.12 7.39 5.95
CA SER A 349 8.69 6.97 4.68
C SER A 349 7.64 6.37 3.74
N LEU A 350 6.73 5.51 4.22
CA LEU A 350 5.60 5.01 3.41
C LEU A 350 4.69 6.14 2.93
N LYS A 351 4.34 7.10 3.80
CA LYS A 351 3.53 8.26 3.40
C LYS A 351 4.15 9.10 2.28
N SER A 352 5.47 9.05 2.10
CA SER A 352 6.14 9.76 1.02
C SER A 352 5.92 9.14 -0.37
N VAL A 353 5.60 7.84 -0.42
CA VAL A 353 5.42 7.07 -1.67
C VAL A 353 3.97 6.66 -1.94
N THR A 354 3.08 6.76 -0.95
CA THR A 354 1.65 6.40 -1.07
C THR A 354 0.76 7.59 -1.44
N VAL A 355 1.18 8.42 -2.39
CA VAL A 355 0.38 9.58 -2.81
C VAL A 355 -0.95 9.10 -3.40
N SER A 356 -2.05 9.35 -2.68
CA SER A 356 -3.40 8.97 -3.10
C SER A 356 -3.95 10.04 -4.04
N THR A 357 -4.00 9.74 -5.34
CA THR A 357 -4.69 10.54 -6.35
C THR A 357 -5.86 9.73 -6.91
N PRO A 358 -7.00 10.37 -7.25
CA PRO A 358 -8.18 9.66 -7.72
C PRO A 358 -7.96 8.95 -9.08
N ASP A 359 -7.07 9.49 -9.92
CA ASP A 359 -6.85 9.00 -11.29
C ASP A 359 -5.39 9.11 -11.74
N TYR A 360 -5.04 8.32 -12.76
CA TYR A 360 -3.68 8.25 -13.31
C TYR A 360 -3.27 9.55 -13.97
N ASP A 361 -4.20 10.18 -14.68
CA ASP A 361 -3.88 11.38 -15.44
C ASP A 361 -3.55 12.52 -14.47
N THR A 362 -4.28 12.65 -13.36
CA THR A 362 -3.93 13.57 -12.25
C THR A 362 -2.56 13.26 -11.66
N LEU A 363 -2.23 11.99 -11.36
CA LEU A 363 -0.90 11.63 -10.88
C LEU A 363 0.20 12.09 -11.86
N MET A 364 -0.01 11.85 -13.15
CA MET A 364 0.93 12.26 -14.19
C MET A 364 1.00 13.78 -14.32
N SER A 365 -0.12 14.48 -14.18
CA SER A 365 -0.19 15.94 -14.26
C SER A 365 0.52 16.60 -13.08
N ILE A 366 0.35 16.11 -11.85
CA ILE A 366 1.11 16.60 -10.68
C ILE A 366 2.62 16.44 -10.90
N GLN A 367 3.04 15.34 -11.50
CA GLN A 367 4.45 15.08 -11.78
C GLN A 367 4.97 15.87 -12.96
N ALA A 368 4.14 16.12 -13.97
CA ALA A 368 4.45 17.01 -15.07
C ALA A 368 4.57 18.46 -14.58
N ALA A 369 3.68 18.91 -13.70
CA ALA A 369 3.79 20.20 -13.01
C ALA A 369 5.12 20.30 -12.26
N ARG A 370 5.53 19.25 -11.51
CA ARG A 370 6.86 19.20 -10.90
C ARG A 370 7.99 19.38 -11.93
N ARG A 371 7.96 18.63 -13.05
CA ARG A 371 9.00 18.72 -14.08
C ARG A 371 9.08 20.12 -14.68
N LEU A 372 7.92 20.71 -14.99
CA LEU A 372 7.81 22.06 -15.52
C LEU A 372 8.33 23.10 -14.52
N TYR A 373 8.02 22.95 -13.23
CA TYR A 373 8.54 23.79 -12.16
C TYR A 373 10.07 23.68 -11.98
N MET A 374 10.65 22.52 -12.32
CA MET A 374 12.10 22.27 -12.25
C MET A 374 12.86 22.63 -13.54
N THR A 375 12.19 23.23 -14.54
CA THR A 375 12.83 23.55 -15.83
C THR A 375 14.09 24.39 -15.63
N GLY A 376 15.24 23.92 -16.15
CA GLY A 376 16.54 24.60 -16.04
C GLY A 376 17.25 24.45 -14.68
N LYS A 377 16.68 23.73 -13.70
CA LYS A 377 17.23 23.62 -12.33
C LYS A 377 17.51 22.17 -11.95
N LYS A 378 18.75 21.85 -11.56
CA LYS A 378 19.12 20.53 -11.02
C LYS A 378 19.00 20.58 -9.50
N LEU A 379 17.97 19.94 -8.95
CA LEU A 379 17.83 19.78 -7.50
C LEU A 379 18.40 18.43 -7.05
N PRO A 380 19.00 18.36 -5.85
CA PRO A 380 19.30 17.08 -5.22
C PRO A 380 17.98 16.35 -4.93
N LEU A 381 18.07 15.03 -4.97
CA LEU A 381 16.93 14.13 -5.06
C LEU A 381 16.00 14.16 -3.82
N SER A 382 16.52 14.52 -2.64
CA SER A 382 15.74 14.74 -1.42
C SER A 382 14.71 15.87 -1.58
N HIS A 383 15.10 16.96 -2.24
CA HIS A 383 14.22 18.11 -2.50
C HIS A 383 13.13 17.76 -3.51
N ILE A 384 13.40 16.84 -4.45
CA ILE A 384 12.43 16.37 -5.45
C ILE A 384 11.28 15.59 -4.79
N VAL A 385 11.60 14.76 -3.78
CA VAL A 385 10.62 13.98 -3.03
C VAL A 385 9.77 14.89 -2.14
N GLU A 386 10.41 15.84 -1.46
CA GLU A 386 9.70 16.82 -0.64
C GLU A 386 8.76 17.69 -1.49
N LEU A 387 9.21 18.12 -2.68
CA LEU A 387 8.42 18.87 -3.63
C LEU A 387 7.20 18.06 -4.10
N ASN A 388 7.38 16.78 -4.45
CA ASN A 388 6.28 15.87 -4.79
C ASN A 388 5.22 15.81 -3.68
N ARG A 389 5.68 15.64 -2.43
CA ARG A 389 4.78 15.58 -1.27
C ARG A 389 4.04 16.90 -1.09
N LYS A 390 4.74 18.04 -1.21
CA LYS A 390 4.15 19.39 -1.11
C LYS A 390 3.12 19.62 -2.21
N LEU A 391 3.41 19.26 -3.46
CA LEU A 391 2.50 19.39 -4.60
C LEU A 391 1.27 18.48 -4.47
N ALA A 392 1.44 17.22 -4.07
CA ALA A 392 0.33 16.30 -3.86
C ALA A 392 -0.60 16.77 -2.72
N LYS A 393 -0.02 17.29 -1.63
CA LYS A 393 -0.77 17.87 -0.52
C LYS A 393 -1.51 19.16 -0.94
N GLY A 394 -0.86 20.01 -1.73
CA GLY A 394 -1.46 21.21 -2.31
C GLY A 394 -2.64 20.87 -3.22
N PHE A 395 -2.45 19.91 -4.13
CA PHE A 395 -3.53 19.40 -4.99
C PHE A 395 -4.71 18.88 -4.17
N SER A 396 -4.45 18.11 -3.10
CA SER A 396 -5.54 17.57 -2.27
C SER A 396 -6.37 18.66 -1.58
N LYS A 397 -5.77 19.82 -1.25
CA LYS A 397 -6.47 20.94 -0.62
C LYS A 397 -7.23 21.79 -1.64
N PHE A 398 -6.64 22.04 -2.79
CA PHE A 398 -7.16 22.97 -3.80
C PHE A 398 -7.65 22.29 -5.09
N LYS A 399 -8.02 21.00 -5.01
CA LYS A 399 -8.48 20.20 -6.16
C LYS A 399 -9.68 20.83 -6.91
N ASP A 400 -10.50 21.60 -6.20
CA ASP A 400 -11.73 22.21 -6.72
C ASP A 400 -11.49 23.67 -7.16
N ASP A 401 -10.26 24.18 -7.07
CA ASP A 401 -9.91 25.53 -7.50
C ASP A 401 -9.87 25.61 -9.05
N PRO A 402 -10.58 26.57 -9.68
CA PRO A 402 -10.61 26.71 -11.14
C PRO A 402 -9.22 26.90 -11.75
N ARG A 403 -8.28 27.53 -11.05
CA ARG A 403 -6.91 27.76 -11.52
C ARG A 403 -6.14 26.45 -11.65
N ILE A 404 -6.26 25.57 -10.65
CA ILE A 404 -5.64 24.25 -10.68
C ILE A 404 -6.28 23.36 -11.72
N ILE A 405 -7.60 23.43 -11.89
CA ILE A 405 -8.30 22.68 -12.94
C ILE A 405 -7.81 23.12 -14.34
N ASP A 406 -7.64 24.42 -14.59
CA ASP A 406 -7.11 24.92 -15.86
C ASP A 406 -5.68 24.44 -16.11
N VAL A 407 -4.77 24.62 -15.13
CA VAL A 407 -3.37 24.18 -15.24
C VAL A 407 -3.28 22.67 -15.48
N LEU A 408 -4.03 21.86 -14.73
CA LEU A 408 -4.03 20.40 -14.93
C LEU A 408 -4.60 19.99 -16.28
N THR A 409 -5.63 20.69 -16.78
CA THR A 409 -6.22 20.44 -18.10
C THR A 409 -5.22 20.76 -19.21
N ARG A 410 -4.50 21.88 -19.11
CA ARG A 410 -3.45 22.25 -20.08
C ARG A 410 -2.27 21.31 -20.03
N ILE A 411 -1.81 20.92 -18.83
CA ILE A 411 -0.74 19.92 -18.66
C ILE A 411 -1.14 18.57 -19.24
N LYS A 412 -2.39 18.15 -19.02
CA LYS A 412 -2.94 16.91 -19.60
C LYS A 412 -2.90 16.98 -21.12
N LYS A 413 -3.43 18.05 -21.71
CA LYS A 413 -3.39 18.26 -23.17
C LYS A 413 -1.96 18.21 -23.71
N TYR A 414 -1.03 18.92 -23.07
CA TYR A 414 0.38 18.90 -23.43
C TYR A 414 0.99 17.49 -23.36
N ASN A 415 0.77 16.75 -22.27
CA ASN A 415 1.25 15.38 -22.13
C ASN A 415 0.64 14.43 -23.19
N ASP A 416 -0.63 14.62 -23.54
CA ASP A 416 -1.30 13.85 -24.59
C ASP A 416 -0.69 14.13 -25.97
N GLU A 417 -0.40 15.40 -26.29
CA GLU A 417 0.29 15.80 -27.53
C GLU A 417 1.68 15.16 -27.64
N LEU A 418 2.48 15.22 -26.57
CA LEU A 418 3.78 14.53 -26.49
C LEU A 418 3.66 13.03 -26.70
N ARG A 419 2.65 12.41 -26.06
CA ARG A 419 2.40 10.97 -26.17
C ARG A 419 2.00 10.57 -27.59
N TYR A 420 1.15 11.36 -28.26
CA TYR A 420 0.74 11.10 -29.63
C TYR A 420 1.91 11.23 -30.61
N LEU A 421 2.77 12.22 -30.44
CA LEU A 421 3.99 12.37 -31.25
C LEU A 421 5.08 11.34 -30.90
N ASN A 422 4.89 10.57 -29.82
CA ASN A 422 5.89 9.64 -29.29
C ASN A 422 7.21 10.33 -28.93
N VAL A 423 7.10 11.53 -28.34
CA VAL A 423 8.21 12.39 -27.94
C VAL A 423 8.19 12.52 -26.42
N LYS A 424 9.35 12.38 -25.78
CA LYS A 424 9.47 12.62 -24.33
C LYS A 424 9.66 14.12 -24.07
N ASP A 425 9.19 14.63 -22.94
CA ASP A 425 9.32 16.05 -22.55
C ASP A 425 10.76 16.57 -22.66
N HIS A 426 11.76 15.80 -22.19
CA HIS A 426 13.18 16.18 -22.31
C HIS A 426 13.71 16.24 -23.76
N GLN A 427 13.01 15.62 -24.71
CA GLN A 427 13.36 15.68 -26.13
C GLN A 427 12.78 16.93 -26.79
N VAL A 428 11.78 17.59 -26.21
CA VAL A 428 11.07 18.73 -26.82
C VAL A 428 12.02 19.90 -27.13
N GLU A 429 13.02 20.14 -26.29
CA GLU A 429 14.00 21.22 -26.50
C GLU A 429 14.93 20.96 -27.69
N HIS A 430 15.18 19.69 -28.03
CA HIS A 430 16.14 19.27 -29.06
C HIS A 430 15.51 18.58 -30.27
N ALA A 431 14.21 18.29 -30.22
CA ALA A 431 13.52 17.53 -31.25
C ALA A 431 13.41 18.36 -32.54
N ARG A 432 14.07 17.88 -33.59
CA ARG A 432 13.87 18.36 -34.97
C ARG A 432 12.88 17.43 -35.68
N ALA A 433 11.97 18.01 -36.46
CA ALA A 433 10.99 17.25 -37.22
C ALA A 433 11.68 16.45 -38.34
N PHE A 434 11.85 15.14 -38.15
CA PHE A 434 12.25 14.24 -39.22
C PHE A 434 10.99 13.68 -39.89
N ILE A 435 10.50 14.40 -40.91
CA ILE A 435 9.27 14.11 -41.66
C ILE A 435 9.13 12.63 -42.05
N PRO A 436 10.15 11.94 -42.63
CA PRO A 436 9.99 10.53 -43.02
C PRO A 436 9.75 9.60 -41.83
N LYS A 437 10.27 9.91 -40.63
CA LYS A 437 9.96 9.13 -39.42
C LYS A 437 8.51 9.34 -38.97
N VAL A 438 7.94 10.52 -39.16
CA VAL A 438 6.52 10.80 -38.88
C VAL A 438 5.63 10.02 -39.85
N VAL A 439 5.96 10.01 -41.14
CA VAL A 439 5.23 9.26 -42.17
C VAL A 439 5.29 7.75 -41.90
N LEU A 440 6.48 7.20 -41.63
CA LEU A 440 6.63 5.77 -41.30
C LEU A 440 5.84 5.40 -40.03
N LEU A 441 5.88 6.24 -39.00
CA LEU A 441 5.12 6.04 -37.77
C LEU A 441 3.60 6.04 -38.03
N LEU A 442 3.12 6.93 -38.91
CA LEU A 442 1.72 6.99 -39.33
C LEU A 442 1.31 5.71 -40.06
N LEU A 443 2.08 5.28 -41.07
CA LEU A 443 1.81 4.04 -41.82
C LEU A 443 1.77 2.83 -40.89
N TRP A 444 2.75 2.72 -39.98
CA TRP A 444 2.79 1.65 -38.97
C TRP A 444 1.56 1.67 -38.06
N ARG A 445 1.10 2.84 -37.62
CA ARG A 445 -0.09 2.97 -36.75
C ARG A 445 -1.37 2.62 -37.48
N VAL A 446 -1.52 3.01 -38.74
CA VAL A 446 -2.66 2.62 -39.59
C VAL A 446 -2.67 1.10 -39.78
N LEU A 447 -1.54 0.51 -40.20
CA LEU A 447 -1.42 -0.94 -40.37
C LEU A 447 -1.76 -1.70 -39.08
N LYS A 448 -1.19 -1.26 -37.96
CA LYS A 448 -1.46 -1.83 -36.63
C LYS A 448 -2.95 -1.73 -36.26
N LEU A 449 -3.60 -0.60 -36.55
CA LEU A 449 -5.04 -0.42 -36.28
C LEU A 449 -5.88 -1.38 -37.13
N CYS A 450 -5.56 -1.54 -38.41
CA CYS A 450 -6.24 -2.48 -39.31
C CYS A 450 -6.10 -3.93 -38.83
N VAL A 451 -4.88 -4.37 -38.50
CA VAL A 451 -4.63 -5.73 -37.99
C VAL A 451 -5.39 -5.98 -36.68
N LEU A 452 -5.38 -5.01 -35.77
CA LEU A 452 -6.11 -5.13 -34.51
C LEU A 452 -7.64 -5.17 -34.75
N ALA A 453 -8.16 -4.37 -35.68
CA ALA A 453 -9.60 -4.30 -36.01
C ALA A 453 -10.16 -5.65 -36.49
N ILE A 454 -9.41 -6.39 -37.31
CA ILE A 454 -9.80 -7.73 -37.79
C ILE A 454 -10.02 -8.70 -36.62
N GLY A 455 -9.20 -8.59 -35.56
CA GLY A 455 -9.26 -9.48 -34.40
C GLY A 455 -10.36 -9.15 -33.38
N VAL A 456 -10.99 -7.96 -33.44
CA VAL A 456 -11.87 -7.47 -32.36
C VAL A 456 -13.14 -8.29 -32.21
N VAL A 457 -13.92 -8.37 -33.28
CA VAL A 457 -15.22 -9.04 -33.28
C VAL A 457 -15.09 -10.52 -32.91
N PRO A 458 -14.24 -11.32 -33.58
CA PRO A 458 -14.08 -12.73 -33.19
C PRO A 458 -13.47 -12.87 -31.79
N GLY A 459 -12.52 -12.00 -31.40
CA GLY A 459 -11.91 -12.08 -30.08
C GLY A 459 -12.87 -11.74 -28.93
N LEU A 460 -13.81 -10.80 -29.13
CA LEU A 460 -14.86 -10.51 -28.14
C LEU A 460 -15.77 -11.71 -27.92
N VAL A 461 -16.17 -12.39 -28.99
CA VAL A 461 -17.01 -13.60 -28.91
C VAL A 461 -16.27 -14.72 -28.18
N LEU A 462 -15.01 -14.98 -28.54
CA LEU A 462 -14.18 -16.01 -27.91
C LEU A 462 -13.93 -15.73 -26.41
N PHE A 463 -13.82 -14.47 -26.03
CA PHE A 463 -13.50 -14.09 -24.64
C PHE A 463 -14.72 -13.87 -23.75
N ALA A 464 -15.91 -13.67 -24.34
CA ALA A 464 -17.12 -13.35 -23.59
C ALA A 464 -17.42 -14.33 -22.44
N PRO A 465 -17.39 -15.67 -22.62
CA PRO A 465 -17.69 -16.61 -21.52
C PRO A 465 -16.72 -16.45 -20.33
N ILE A 466 -15.44 -16.24 -20.62
CA ILE A 466 -14.41 -16.03 -19.60
C ILE A 466 -14.68 -14.74 -18.82
N PHE A 467 -15.07 -13.66 -19.52
CA PHE A 467 -15.38 -12.39 -18.91
C PHE A 467 -16.65 -12.46 -18.03
N LEU A 468 -17.73 -13.10 -18.50
CA LEU A 468 -18.97 -13.25 -17.73
C LEU A 468 -18.74 -14.08 -16.47
N VAL A 469 -18.12 -15.26 -16.61
CA VAL A 469 -17.92 -16.18 -15.48
C VAL A 469 -16.97 -15.57 -14.44
N SER A 470 -15.88 -14.94 -14.87
CA SER A 470 -14.95 -14.26 -13.95
C SER A 470 -15.63 -13.10 -13.22
N LYS A 471 -16.50 -12.32 -13.88
CA LYS A 471 -17.31 -11.27 -13.25
C LYS A 471 -18.22 -11.85 -12.17
N VAL A 472 -19.02 -12.85 -12.49
CA VAL A 472 -19.98 -13.47 -11.56
C VAL A 472 -19.29 -14.07 -10.33
N ILE A 473 -18.24 -14.88 -10.54
CA ILE A 473 -17.52 -15.53 -9.43
C ILE A 473 -16.81 -14.48 -8.55
N SER A 474 -16.20 -13.45 -9.16
CA SER A 474 -15.51 -12.41 -8.40
C SER A 474 -16.46 -11.63 -7.48
N ILE A 475 -17.70 -11.36 -7.92
CA ILE A 475 -18.73 -10.67 -7.12
C ILE A 475 -19.18 -11.56 -5.96
N LYS A 476 -19.47 -12.84 -6.22
CA LYS A 476 -19.83 -13.82 -5.17
C LYS A 476 -18.74 -13.91 -4.09
N LYS A 477 -17.47 -13.96 -4.51
CA LYS A 477 -16.34 -14.04 -3.56
C LYS A 477 -16.09 -12.72 -2.82
N ALA A 478 -16.28 -11.57 -3.47
CA ALA A 478 -16.24 -10.26 -2.79
C ALA A 478 -17.29 -10.17 -1.67
N ALA A 479 -18.51 -10.63 -1.91
CA ALA A 479 -19.57 -10.68 -0.89
C ALA A 479 -19.18 -11.56 0.31
N THR A 480 -18.60 -12.74 0.07
CA THR A 480 -18.10 -13.61 1.16
C THR A 480 -16.95 -12.98 1.95
N ALA A 481 -16.07 -12.24 1.27
CA ALA A 481 -14.95 -11.56 1.91
C ALA A 481 -15.39 -10.36 2.76
N LEU A 482 -16.45 -9.66 2.32
CA LEU A 482 -17.08 -8.58 3.08
C LEU A 482 -17.74 -9.12 4.36
N ALA A 483 -18.48 -10.23 4.26
CA ALA A 483 -19.11 -10.85 5.43
C ALA A 483 -18.11 -11.33 6.49
N GLY A 484 -16.90 -11.72 6.07
CA GLY A 484 -15.85 -12.22 6.97
C GLY A 484 -14.88 -11.17 7.52
N SER A 485 -15.01 -9.88 7.18
CA SER A 485 -14.05 -8.85 7.57
C SER A 485 -14.71 -7.54 7.96
N THR A 486 -14.23 -6.95 9.04
CA THR A 486 -14.70 -5.64 9.53
C THR A 486 -13.88 -4.46 9.02
N VAL A 487 -12.72 -4.73 8.41
CA VAL A 487 -11.83 -3.70 7.89
C VAL A 487 -12.22 -3.30 6.45
N LYS A 488 -12.86 -4.23 5.73
CA LYS A 488 -13.23 -4.09 4.32
C LYS A 488 -14.53 -3.30 4.18
N ILE A 489 -14.54 -2.35 3.23
CA ILE A 489 -15.72 -1.54 2.94
C ILE A 489 -16.56 -2.18 1.83
N ALA A 490 -15.92 -2.68 0.76
CA ALA A 490 -16.62 -3.23 -0.40
C ALA A 490 -16.08 -4.59 -0.88
N GLY A 491 -15.00 -5.12 -0.27
CA GLY A 491 -14.40 -6.40 -0.65
C GLY A 491 -13.79 -6.39 -2.06
N ARG A 492 -13.36 -5.23 -2.55
CA ARG A 492 -12.82 -5.08 -3.91
C ARG A 492 -11.41 -5.69 -4.02
N ASP A 493 -10.69 -5.76 -2.91
CA ASP A 493 -9.35 -6.31 -2.74
C ASP A 493 -9.17 -7.78 -3.18
N VAL A 494 -10.26 -8.55 -3.20
CA VAL A 494 -10.26 -9.96 -3.66
C VAL A 494 -10.64 -10.12 -5.12
N MET A 495 -11.26 -9.12 -5.75
CA MET A 495 -11.85 -9.27 -7.09
C MET A 495 -10.80 -9.54 -8.16
N ALA A 496 -9.68 -8.81 -8.14
CA ALA A 496 -8.60 -9.00 -9.12
C ALA A 496 -8.03 -10.43 -9.06
N THR A 497 -7.75 -10.91 -7.84
CA THR A 497 -7.26 -12.27 -7.60
C THR A 497 -8.21 -13.31 -8.20
N TRP A 498 -9.51 -13.24 -7.90
CA TRP A 498 -10.46 -14.23 -8.39
C TRP A 498 -10.68 -14.15 -9.90
N LYS A 499 -10.65 -12.95 -10.49
CA LYS A 499 -10.70 -12.80 -11.95
C LYS A 499 -9.51 -13.48 -12.63
N ILE A 500 -8.31 -13.29 -12.09
CA ILE A 500 -7.08 -13.94 -12.59
C ILE A 500 -7.17 -15.46 -12.45
N LEU A 501 -7.54 -15.97 -11.26
CA LEU A 501 -7.61 -17.41 -11.02
C LEU A 501 -8.67 -18.10 -11.90
N VAL A 502 -9.85 -17.49 -12.04
CA VAL A 502 -10.92 -18.02 -12.90
C VAL A 502 -10.48 -17.98 -14.36
N ALA A 503 -9.89 -16.89 -14.83
CA ALA A 503 -9.42 -16.79 -16.21
C ALA A 503 -8.32 -17.82 -16.51
N MET A 504 -7.38 -18.04 -15.59
CA MET A 504 -6.29 -19.00 -15.75
C MET A 504 -6.79 -20.46 -15.84
N ALA A 505 -7.87 -20.80 -15.11
CA ALA A 505 -8.46 -22.13 -15.16
C ALA A 505 -9.43 -22.31 -16.35
N LEU A 506 -10.26 -21.29 -16.63
CA LEU A 506 -11.34 -21.37 -17.61
C LEU A 506 -10.86 -21.13 -19.05
N ALA A 507 -9.86 -20.25 -19.26
CA ALA A 507 -9.39 -19.93 -20.61
C ALA A 507 -8.86 -21.17 -21.37
N PRO A 508 -8.00 -22.03 -20.78
CA PRO A 508 -7.57 -23.26 -21.46
C PRO A 508 -8.75 -24.17 -21.83
N VAL A 509 -9.71 -24.35 -20.92
CA VAL A 509 -10.89 -25.20 -21.16
C VAL A 509 -11.74 -24.67 -22.33
N VAL A 510 -11.99 -23.36 -22.35
CA VAL A 510 -12.76 -22.69 -23.39
C VAL A 510 -12.04 -22.75 -24.74
N TYR A 511 -10.73 -22.51 -24.77
CA TYR A 511 -9.95 -22.66 -26.00
C TYR A 511 -9.89 -24.11 -26.49
N HIS A 512 -10.00 -25.09 -25.59
CA HIS A 512 -9.89 -26.51 -25.96
C HIS A 512 -11.19 -26.89 -26.64
N PHE A 513 -12.30 -26.48 -26.04
CA PHE A 513 -13.62 -26.60 -26.61
C PHE A 513 -13.71 -25.97 -28.01
N TYR A 514 -13.23 -24.73 -28.19
CA TYR A 514 -13.23 -24.08 -29.51
C TYR A 514 -12.34 -24.80 -30.53
N SER A 515 -11.18 -25.28 -30.11
CA SER A 515 -10.26 -25.99 -31.01
C SER A 515 -10.80 -27.37 -31.42
N ILE A 516 -11.51 -28.06 -30.52
CA ILE A 516 -12.23 -29.30 -30.84
C ILE A 516 -13.38 -29.01 -31.81
N LEU A 517 -14.17 -27.97 -31.56
CA LEU A 517 -15.28 -27.59 -32.42
C LEU A 517 -14.80 -27.23 -33.84
N LEU A 518 -13.70 -26.48 -33.95
CA LEU A 518 -13.07 -26.14 -35.23
C LEU A 518 -12.44 -27.35 -35.92
N ALA A 519 -11.84 -28.28 -35.19
CA ALA A 519 -11.36 -29.53 -35.77
C ALA A 519 -12.52 -30.41 -36.27
N TYR A 520 -13.68 -30.36 -35.59
CA TYR A 520 -14.88 -31.12 -35.96
C TYR A 520 -15.55 -30.62 -37.24
N THR A 521 -15.39 -29.34 -37.62
CA THR A 521 -15.93 -28.82 -38.89
C THR A 521 -15.33 -29.49 -40.13
N ARG A 522 -14.13 -30.09 -40.01
CA ARG A 522 -13.51 -30.92 -41.05
C ARG A 522 -14.40 -32.09 -41.47
N CYS A 523 -15.17 -32.65 -40.54
CA CYS A 523 -16.12 -33.75 -40.81
C CYS A 523 -17.28 -33.33 -41.73
N PHE A 524 -17.56 -32.03 -41.82
CA PHE A 524 -18.63 -31.47 -42.68
C PHE A 524 -18.10 -30.90 -44.02
N GLY A 525 -16.82 -31.11 -44.34
CA GLY A 525 -16.25 -30.71 -45.64
C GLY A 525 -15.88 -29.22 -45.75
N TYR A 526 -15.90 -28.44 -44.67
CA TYR A 526 -15.51 -27.02 -44.69
C TYR A 526 -13.99 -26.78 -44.79
N ALA A 527 -13.17 -27.81 -44.63
CA ALA A 527 -11.71 -27.72 -44.68
C ALA A 527 -11.13 -28.60 -45.80
N PRO A 528 -10.02 -28.19 -46.45
CA PRO A 528 -9.40 -28.94 -47.55
C PRO A 528 -9.00 -30.35 -47.15
N ASP A 529 -9.09 -31.30 -48.09
CA ASP A 529 -8.90 -32.72 -47.75
C ASP A 529 -7.48 -33.08 -47.28
N TRP A 530 -6.49 -32.33 -47.74
CA TRP A 530 -5.08 -32.50 -47.40
C TRP A 530 -4.73 -32.04 -45.97
N LEU A 531 -5.63 -31.30 -45.29
CA LEU A 531 -5.38 -30.77 -43.96
C LEU A 531 -5.96 -31.71 -42.88
N PRO A 532 -5.12 -32.37 -42.06
CA PRO A 532 -5.61 -33.29 -41.05
C PRO A 532 -6.16 -32.55 -39.82
N TRP A 533 -7.09 -33.18 -39.10
CA TRP A 533 -7.80 -32.58 -37.97
C TRP A 533 -6.87 -32.10 -36.83
N TRP A 534 -5.75 -32.80 -36.58
CA TRP A 534 -4.80 -32.44 -35.54
C TRP A 534 -4.04 -31.15 -35.85
N VAL A 535 -3.74 -30.88 -37.12
CA VAL A 535 -3.14 -29.60 -37.54
C VAL A 535 -4.11 -28.45 -37.31
N ILE A 536 -5.40 -28.64 -37.63
CA ILE A 536 -6.45 -27.65 -37.35
C ILE A 536 -6.55 -27.39 -35.85
N PHE A 537 -6.52 -28.46 -35.03
CA PHE A 537 -6.57 -28.34 -33.58
C PHE A 537 -5.39 -27.52 -33.02
N PHE A 538 -4.15 -27.87 -33.36
CA PHE A 538 -2.97 -27.17 -32.84
C PHE A 538 -2.84 -25.74 -33.40
N ALA A 539 -3.21 -25.53 -34.66
CA ALA A 539 -3.27 -24.19 -35.26
C ALA A 539 -4.32 -23.32 -34.57
N SER A 540 -5.54 -23.85 -34.37
CA SER A 540 -6.61 -23.17 -33.63
C SER A 540 -6.18 -22.84 -32.21
N TRP A 541 -5.52 -23.77 -31.53
CA TRP A 541 -5.02 -23.58 -30.17
C TRP A 541 -4.02 -22.42 -30.06
N ALA A 542 -3.22 -22.16 -31.11
CA ALA A 542 -2.34 -21.00 -31.18
C ALA A 542 -3.06 -19.71 -31.60
N VAL A 543 -4.00 -19.82 -32.55
CA VAL A 543 -4.70 -18.67 -33.15
C VAL A 543 -5.74 -18.07 -32.21
N CYS A 544 -6.51 -18.88 -31.47
CA CYS A 544 -7.57 -18.39 -30.57
C CYS A 544 -7.04 -17.44 -29.46
N PRO A 545 -5.94 -17.78 -28.74
CA PRO A 545 -5.32 -16.84 -27.81
C PRO A 545 -4.78 -15.57 -28.49
N ALA A 546 -4.21 -15.70 -29.70
CA ALA A 546 -3.69 -14.56 -30.45
C ALA A 546 -4.81 -13.58 -30.86
N ILE A 547 -5.94 -14.08 -31.36
CA ILE A 547 -7.13 -13.28 -31.69
C ILE A 547 -7.69 -12.61 -30.43
N THR A 548 -7.78 -13.36 -29.32
CA THR A 548 -8.23 -12.80 -28.04
C THR A 548 -7.32 -11.67 -27.58
N PHE A 549 -6.00 -11.86 -27.67
CA PHE A 549 -5.01 -10.84 -27.33
C PHE A 549 -5.12 -9.61 -28.25
N ALA A 550 -5.38 -9.80 -29.55
CA ALA A 550 -5.61 -8.70 -30.49
C ALA A 550 -6.86 -7.88 -30.11
N ALA A 551 -7.98 -8.54 -29.81
CA ALA A 551 -9.21 -7.87 -29.36
C ALA A 551 -8.99 -7.07 -28.06
N LEU A 552 -8.28 -7.67 -27.09
CA LEU A 552 -7.88 -6.98 -25.87
C LEU A 552 -7.02 -5.75 -26.17
N ARG A 553 -5.97 -5.89 -26.98
CA ARG A 553 -5.07 -4.78 -27.34
C ARG A 553 -5.79 -3.67 -28.12
N PHE A 554 -6.78 -4.01 -28.96
CA PHE A 554 -7.60 -3.02 -29.65
C PHE A 554 -8.39 -2.16 -28.67
N GLY A 555 -9.07 -2.78 -27.69
CA GLY A 555 -9.83 -2.03 -26.68
C GLY A 555 -8.97 -1.06 -25.85
N GLU A 556 -7.68 -1.33 -25.73
CA GLU A 556 -6.76 -0.51 -24.96
C GLU A 556 -6.03 0.57 -25.72
N VAL A 557 -5.42 0.18 -26.84
CA VAL A 557 -4.46 1.00 -27.58
C VAL A 557 -5.08 1.42 -28.91
N GLY A 558 -6.12 0.72 -29.40
CA GLY A 558 -6.78 1.04 -30.67
C GLY A 558 -7.33 2.46 -30.68
N MET A 559 -8.01 2.87 -29.60
CA MET A 559 -8.52 4.24 -29.48
C MET A 559 -7.39 5.28 -29.38
N ASP A 560 -6.34 4.99 -28.62
CA ASP A 560 -5.18 5.89 -28.52
C ASP A 560 -4.46 6.03 -29.88
N ILE A 561 -4.33 4.92 -30.62
CA ILE A 561 -3.76 4.89 -31.97
C ILE A 561 -4.63 5.75 -32.90
N ALA A 562 -5.95 5.52 -32.92
CA ALA A 562 -6.88 6.29 -33.74
C ALA A 562 -6.83 7.79 -33.43
N LYS A 563 -6.88 8.17 -32.15
CA LYS A 563 -6.76 9.57 -31.70
C LYS A 563 -5.42 10.19 -32.09
N SER A 564 -4.35 9.40 -32.16
CA SER A 564 -3.02 9.88 -32.53
C SER A 564 -2.81 10.08 -34.02
N LEU A 565 -3.66 9.54 -34.89
CA LEU A 565 -3.52 9.68 -36.34
C LEU A 565 -3.67 11.14 -36.78
N ARG A 566 -4.68 11.85 -36.26
CA ARG A 566 -4.94 13.26 -36.60
C ARG A 566 -3.75 14.17 -36.21
N PRO A 567 -3.23 14.15 -34.97
CA PRO A 567 -2.00 14.87 -34.60
C PRO A 567 -0.81 14.60 -35.53
N LEU A 568 -0.58 13.33 -35.90
CA LEU A 568 0.52 12.97 -36.79
C LEU A 568 0.35 13.53 -38.20
N ILE A 569 -0.87 13.49 -38.74
CA ILE A 569 -1.20 14.11 -40.03
C ILE A 569 -0.98 15.63 -39.97
N LEU A 570 -1.46 16.27 -38.90
CA LEU A 570 -1.32 17.71 -38.72
C LEU A 570 0.15 18.13 -38.56
N CYS A 571 0.99 17.32 -37.91
CA CYS A 571 2.43 17.56 -37.76
C CYS A 571 3.18 17.64 -39.12
N LEU A 572 2.64 17.04 -40.19
CA LEU A 572 3.19 17.18 -41.54
C LEU A 572 2.96 18.58 -42.13
N ASN A 573 1.99 19.33 -41.62
CA ASN A 573 1.77 20.73 -42.00
C ASN A 573 2.55 21.67 -41.05
N PRO A 574 3.50 22.46 -41.57
CA PRO A 574 4.34 23.35 -40.76
C PRO A 574 3.55 24.45 -40.01
N SER A 575 2.35 24.80 -40.48
CA SER A 575 1.47 25.82 -39.87
C SER A 575 0.57 25.28 -38.75
N SER A 576 0.63 23.99 -38.43
CA SER A 576 -0.25 23.39 -37.43
C SER A 576 0.23 23.57 -35.99
N SER A 577 -0.71 23.48 -35.04
CA SER A 577 -0.40 23.48 -33.60
C SER A 577 0.43 22.30 -33.10
N TYR A 578 0.64 21.29 -33.95
CA TYR A 578 1.45 20.12 -33.66
C TYR A 578 2.89 20.25 -34.20
N SER A 579 3.27 21.45 -34.68
CA SER A 579 4.65 21.77 -34.98
C SER A 579 5.50 21.77 -33.70
N PHE A 580 6.68 21.16 -33.75
CA PHE A 580 7.62 21.10 -32.61
C PHE A 580 7.95 22.48 -32.04
N HIS A 581 7.92 23.53 -32.88
CA HIS A 581 8.10 24.91 -32.43
C HIS A 581 6.98 25.36 -31.48
N GLN A 582 5.71 25.11 -31.85
CA GLN A 582 4.56 25.49 -31.02
C GLN A 582 4.53 24.70 -29.71
N ILE A 583 4.89 23.41 -29.73
CA ILE A 583 4.97 22.57 -28.53
C ILE A 583 6.06 23.08 -27.56
N ARG A 584 7.19 23.57 -28.08
CA ARG A 584 8.23 24.20 -27.27
C ARG A 584 7.75 25.49 -26.62
N GLN A 585 7.00 26.32 -27.36
CA GLN A 585 6.40 27.55 -26.84
C GLN A 585 5.34 27.25 -25.76
N GLN A 586 4.47 26.27 -26.00
CA GLN A 586 3.48 25.82 -25.02
C GLN A 586 4.15 25.31 -23.74
N ARG A 587 5.26 24.56 -23.85
CA ARG A 587 6.01 24.08 -22.68
C ARG A 587 6.52 25.24 -21.82
N ALA A 588 7.06 26.29 -22.45
CA ALA A 588 7.52 27.49 -21.73
C ALA A 588 6.36 28.19 -21.02
N GLN A 589 5.25 28.44 -21.73
CA GLN A 589 4.05 29.05 -21.15
C GLN A 589 3.48 28.23 -19.98
N LEU A 590 3.48 26.90 -20.10
CA LEU A 590 3.01 26.00 -19.04
C LEU A 590 3.94 26.03 -17.82
N ALA A 591 5.25 26.13 -18.02
CA ALA A 591 6.20 26.28 -16.93
C ALA A 591 5.93 27.57 -16.16
N ASP A 592 5.73 28.69 -16.85
CA ASP A 592 5.42 29.98 -16.25
C ASP A 592 4.08 29.94 -15.48
N GLN A 593 3.04 29.35 -16.06
CA GLN A 593 1.73 29.18 -15.42
C GLN A 593 1.81 28.32 -14.15
N VAL A 594 2.56 27.23 -14.18
CA VAL A 594 2.76 26.37 -13.01
C VAL A 594 3.49 27.13 -11.91
N VAL A 595 4.55 27.88 -12.25
CA VAL A 595 5.30 28.70 -11.29
C VAL A 595 4.39 29.78 -10.68
N ALA A 596 3.63 30.50 -11.50
CA ALA A 596 2.69 31.52 -11.04
C ALA A 596 1.64 30.95 -10.09
N THR A 597 1.01 29.81 -10.46
CA THR A 597 -0.01 29.16 -9.63
C THR A 597 0.56 28.69 -8.29
N ILE A 598 1.80 28.17 -8.27
CA ILE A 598 2.48 27.76 -7.04
C ILE A 598 2.83 28.98 -6.18
N ASN A 599 3.26 30.08 -6.78
CA ASN A 599 3.60 31.32 -6.06
C ASN A 599 2.34 31.95 -5.44
N GLU A 600 1.20 31.91 -6.13
CA GLU A 600 -0.05 32.48 -5.63
C GLU A 600 -0.69 31.64 -4.52
N LEU A 601 -0.76 30.31 -4.69
CA LEU A 601 -1.43 29.40 -3.74
C LEU A 601 -0.50 28.85 -2.65
N GLY A 602 0.81 29.04 -2.82
CA GLY A 602 1.85 28.57 -1.90
C GLY A 602 1.77 29.19 -0.50
N PRO A 603 1.63 30.52 -0.36
CA PRO A 603 1.49 31.21 0.93
C PRO A 603 0.29 30.72 1.75
N ASP A 604 -0.85 30.44 1.11
CA ASP A 604 -2.06 29.92 1.76
C ASP A 604 -1.92 28.50 2.34
N MET A 605 -0.81 27.81 2.02
CA MET A 605 -0.52 26.45 2.47
C MET A 605 0.51 26.37 3.58
N TYR A 606 1.47 27.28 3.57
CA TYR A 606 2.61 27.28 4.48
C TYR A 606 2.92 28.72 4.90
N ASP A 607 2.72 29.04 6.18
CA ASP A 607 2.99 30.40 6.69
C ASP A 607 4.46 30.82 6.51
N ASP A 608 5.39 29.84 6.45
CA ASP A 608 6.81 30.00 6.11
C ASP A 608 7.13 29.57 4.66
N PHE A 609 6.23 29.80 3.69
CA PHE A 609 6.40 29.37 2.29
C PHE A 609 7.72 29.87 1.69
N GLU A 610 8.05 31.15 1.86
CA GLU A 610 9.26 31.75 1.31
C GLU A 610 10.55 31.28 1.99
N LYS A 611 10.50 30.97 3.31
CA LYS A 611 11.67 30.43 4.04
C LYS A 611 11.94 28.97 3.68
N ASN A 612 10.89 28.18 3.45
CA ASN A 612 10.97 26.75 3.13
C ASN A 612 10.89 26.45 1.62
N ARG A 613 11.11 27.48 0.80
CA ARG A 613 11.03 27.41 -0.65
C ARG A 613 12.24 26.65 -1.21
N LEU A 614 11.98 25.47 -1.77
CA LEU A 614 13.01 24.57 -2.31
C LEU A 614 13.67 25.13 -3.58
N ILE A 615 12.96 26.00 -4.32
CA ILE A 615 13.45 26.68 -5.51
C ILE A 615 13.15 28.18 -5.37
N LYS A 616 14.17 28.99 -5.06
CA LYS A 616 14.05 30.45 -5.04
C LYS A 616 13.85 30.98 -6.46
N ASP A 617 13.00 31.99 -6.58
CA ASP A 617 12.69 32.68 -7.83
C ASP A 617 13.39 34.05 -7.83
N PRO A 618 14.26 34.34 -8.82
CA PRO A 618 14.95 35.63 -8.90
C PRO A 618 14.01 36.82 -9.08
N ALA A 619 12.74 36.60 -9.47
CA ALA A 619 11.77 37.68 -9.68
C ALA A 619 11.15 38.27 -8.40
N PHE A 620 11.42 37.69 -7.22
CA PHE A 620 10.94 38.20 -5.92
C PHE A 620 12.09 38.79 -5.09
N PRO A 621 12.16 40.13 -4.93
CA PRO A 621 13.21 40.79 -4.18
C PRO A 621 12.95 40.69 -2.67
N GLY A 622 13.41 39.59 -2.05
CA GLY A 622 13.32 39.42 -0.60
C GLY A 622 14.41 38.54 0.03
N GLY A 623 15.32 37.99 -0.78
CA GLY A 623 16.40 37.13 -0.31
C GLY A 623 17.76 37.81 -0.34
N VAL A 624 18.03 38.76 0.56
CA VAL A 624 19.40 39.24 0.78
C VAL A 624 20.23 38.06 1.26
N THR A 625 21.26 37.67 0.49
CA THR A 625 22.28 36.74 0.95
C THR A 625 23.61 37.48 0.87
N SER A 626 24.15 37.88 2.02
CA SER A 626 25.58 38.06 2.18
C SER A 626 26.21 36.67 2.24
N LEU A 627 26.79 36.22 1.13
CA LEU A 627 27.78 35.14 1.16
C LEU A 627 29.11 35.77 1.60
N PRO A 628 29.87 35.17 2.53
CA PRO A 628 31.22 35.61 2.81
C PRO A 628 32.11 35.33 1.59
N GLU A 629 32.89 36.33 1.17
CA GLU A 629 33.97 36.14 0.19
C GLU A 629 34.97 35.07 0.67
N PRO A 630 35.57 34.28 -0.23
CA PRO A 630 36.59 33.31 0.14
C PRO A 630 37.89 34.04 0.50
N ALA A 631 38.21 34.09 1.79
CA ALA A 631 39.48 34.61 2.27
C ALA A 631 40.64 33.67 1.89
N SER A 632 41.69 34.29 1.34
CA SER A 632 42.97 33.69 0.99
C SER A 632 43.75 33.15 2.20
N LEU A 633 44.56 32.13 1.92
CA LEU A 633 45.45 31.36 2.79
C LEU A 633 46.34 32.19 3.75
N SER A 634 46.35 31.80 5.03
CA SER A 634 47.51 31.88 5.92
C SER A 634 47.31 31.00 7.17
N GLU A 635 48.17 29.99 7.36
CA GLU A 635 48.45 29.30 8.63
C GLU A 635 49.52 30.07 9.44
N PRO A 636 49.88 29.73 10.71
CA PRO A 636 49.24 28.87 11.73
C PRO A 636 49.23 29.46 13.17
N SER A 637 48.42 28.89 14.08
CA SER A 637 48.83 28.58 15.49
C SER A 637 47.69 27.90 16.28
N SER A 638 47.96 26.72 16.84
CA SER A 638 47.13 25.97 17.83
C SER A 638 47.22 26.61 19.25
N PRO A 639 46.45 26.23 20.31
CA PRO A 639 46.03 24.85 20.67
C PRO A 639 44.60 24.63 21.23
N VAL A 640 44.11 23.40 20.99
CA VAL A 640 43.31 22.48 21.83
C VAL A 640 42.18 23.03 22.74
N SER A 641 40.94 22.58 22.47
CA SER A 641 40.01 22.13 23.54
C SER A 641 39.03 21.07 23.00
N VAL A 642 38.97 19.95 23.70
CA VAL A 642 38.10 18.79 23.48
C VAL A 642 36.63 19.16 23.75
N GLY A 643 35.70 18.76 22.87
CA GLY A 643 34.26 18.95 23.05
C GLY A 643 33.43 17.93 22.25
N THR A 644 32.68 17.11 22.99
CA THR A 644 31.77 16.00 22.64
C THR A 644 30.73 16.31 21.53
N PRO A 645 30.26 15.33 20.72
CA PRO A 645 29.19 15.57 19.73
C PRO A 645 27.81 15.83 20.37
N PRO A 646 26.88 16.51 19.67
CA PRO A 646 25.63 17.00 20.26
C PRO A 646 24.57 15.89 20.44
N MET A 647 23.87 15.94 21.56
CA MET A 647 22.70 15.11 21.87
C MET A 647 21.50 15.46 20.97
N ILE A 648 20.88 14.43 20.40
CA ILE A 648 19.62 14.50 19.67
C ILE A 648 18.49 14.82 20.66
N THR A 649 17.74 15.89 20.40
CA THR A 649 16.59 16.31 21.22
C THR A 649 15.41 15.34 21.07
N ARG A 650 14.90 14.84 22.21
CA ARG A 650 13.81 13.86 22.31
C ARG A 650 12.47 14.45 21.83
N GLN A 651 12.00 14.05 20.65
CA GLN A 651 10.62 14.32 20.22
C GLN A 651 9.65 13.38 20.95
N ASN A 652 8.60 13.93 21.56
CA ASN A 652 7.58 13.16 22.25
C ASN A 652 6.72 12.33 21.27
N THR A 653 7.05 11.04 21.10
CA THR A 653 6.34 10.05 20.26
C THR A 653 5.02 9.61 20.90
N THR A 654 3.93 10.34 20.65
CA THR A 654 2.62 10.05 21.30
C THR A 654 1.64 9.23 20.45
N ALA A 655 1.93 8.99 19.16
CA ALA A 655 1.03 8.26 18.26
C ALA A 655 1.35 6.76 18.21
N SER A 656 2.58 6.37 17.83
CA SER A 656 2.94 4.96 17.60
C SER A 656 3.18 4.17 18.89
N SER A 657 3.65 4.82 19.96
CA SER A 657 3.82 4.21 21.27
C SER A 657 2.49 3.72 21.87
N ARG A 658 1.36 4.36 21.54
CA ARG A 658 0.01 3.96 21.99
C ARG A 658 -0.52 2.70 21.31
N ALA A 659 -0.02 2.36 20.12
CA ALA A 659 -0.43 1.16 19.39
C ALA A 659 0.21 -0.12 19.96
N LEU A 660 1.24 0.00 20.81
CA LEU A 660 1.96 -1.13 21.39
C LEU A 660 1.31 -1.60 22.72
N PRO A 661 1.05 -2.91 22.92
CA PRO A 661 0.52 -3.45 24.18
C PRO A 661 1.48 -3.17 25.35
N ARG A 662 0.97 -2.68 26.50
CA ARG A 662 1.82 -2.32 27.66
C ARG A 662 2.30 -3.50 28.51
N ASN A 663 1.67 -4.67 28.41
CA ASN A 663 1.89 -5.81 29.33
C ASN A 663 2.42 -7.07 28.62
N GLU A 664 3.23 -6.94 27.58
CA GLU A 664 3.96 -8.06 26.99
C GLU A 664 5.45 -7.88 27.31
N SER A 665 6.02 -8.83 28.06
CA SER A 665 7.46 -8.90 28.25
C SER A 665 8.09 -9.24 26.90
N PHE A 666 8.80 -8.27 26.32
CA PHE A 666 9.40 -8.39 25.00
C PHE A 666 10.65 -9.29 25.00
N SER A 667 11.03 -9.92 26.11
CA SER A 667 12.26 -10.73 26.22
C SER A 667 12.28 -11.93 25.25
N ASN A 668 11.11 -12.46 24.86
CA ASN A 668 10.99 -13.56 23.92
C ASN A 668 10.20 -13.12 22.66
N ILE A 669 10.93 -12.75 21.59
CA ILE A 669 10.42 -12.19 20.33
C ILE A 669 9.35 -13.10 19.70
N GLY A 670 9.48 -14.41 19.84
CA GLY A 670 8.53 -15.38 19.29
C GLY A 670 7.12 -15.34 19.90
N ARG A 671 6.96 -14.73 21.08
CA ARG A 671 5.65 -14.51 21.72
C ARG A 671 4.91 -13.29 21.17
N VAL A 672 5.57 -12.43 20.38
CA VAL A 672 4.94 -11.21 19.86
C VAL A 672 4.14 -11.54 18.61
N ALA A 673 2.83 -11.34 18.68
CA ALA A 673 1.96 -11.50 17.53
C ALA A 673 2.27 -10.43 16.46
N MET A 674 2.80 -10.84 15.31
CA MET A 674 3.05 -9.95 14.16
C MET A 674 1.81 -9.16 13.71
N PHE A 675 0.62 -9.71 13.98
CA PHE A 675 -0.66 -9.13 13.58
C PHE A 675 -1.58 -9.03 14.79
N PRO A 676 -1.46 -7.95 15.60
CA PRO A 676 -2.34 -7.75 16.75
C PRO A 676 -3.79 -7.66 16.28
N THR A 677 -4.67 -8.25 17.07
CA THR A 677 -6.08 -8.47 16.76
C THR A 677 -6.98 -7.25 17.00
N ARG A 678 -6.43 -6.13 17.50
CA ARG A 678 -7.18 -4.92 17.86
C ARG A 678 -6.61 -3.67 17.16
N PRO A 679 -7.40 -2.93 16.36
CA PRO A 679 -7.06 -1.55 16.03
C PRO A 679 -7.23 -0.66 17.28
N PRO A 680 -6.35 0.33 17.54
CA PRO A 680 -6.41 1.13 18.76
C PRO A 680 -7.70 1.97 18.79
N SER A 681 -8.58 1.72 19.77
CA SER A 681 -9.66 2.62 20.14
C SER A 681 -9.10 3.75 21.00
N ARG A 682 -9.33 5.00 20.58
CA ARG A 682 -8.94 6.21 21.31
C ARG A 682 -9.71 6.28 22.63
N ASP A 683 -9.01 6.14 23.74
CA ASP A 683 -9.48 6.63 25.04
C ASP A 683 -8.50 7.69 25.54
N ARG A 684 -8.98 8.93 25.63
CA ARG A 684 -8.34 10.01 26.39
C ARG A 684 -9.21 10.23 27.63
N SER A 685 -8.68 9.93 28.81
CA SER A 685 -9.12 10.57 30.05
C SER A 685 -7.89 11.12 30.76
N ARG A 686 -8.01 12.38 31.19
CA ARG A 686 -7.01 13.22 31.84
C ARG A 686 -6.95 12.91 33.33
N SER A 687 -5.78 13.07 33.94
CA SER A 687 -5.66 13.66 35.27
C SER A 687 -4.31 14.35 35.44
N SER A 688 -4.37 15.41 36.22
CA SER A 688 -3.46 16.53 36.45
C SER A 688 -2.25 16.20 37.32
N SER A 689 -1.14 16.92 37.09
CA SER A 689 -0.37 17.49 38.21
C SER A 689 0.34 18.77 37.75
N SER A 690 0.32 19.72 38.69
CA SER A 690 0.76 21.11 38.66
C SER A 690 2.14 21.26 39.32
N GLY A 691 2.91 22.27 38.89
CA GLY A 691 4.20 22.73 39.45
C GLY A 691 5.21 22.86 38.32
N GLY A 692 5.66 24.03 37.86
CA GLY A 692 6.24 25.18 38.56
C GLY A 692 7.75 24.92 38.72
N GLY A 693 8.73 25.68 38.23
CA GLY A 693 8.83 26.91 37.44
C GLY A 693 10.34 27.19 37.14
N PHE A 694 10.60 28.18 36.27
CA PHE A 694 11.88 28.89 35.98
C PHE A 694 13.10 28.08 35.43
N GLY A 695 13.90 28.53 34.44
CA GLY A 695 13.99 29.76 33.64
C GLY A 695 15.22 29.72 32.69
N SER A 696 15.20 30.61 31.68
CA SER A 696 16.23 30.96 30.65
C SER A 696 16.39 29.99 29.45
N GLY A 697 16.35 30.42 28.18
CA GLY A 697 16.16 31.72 27.55
C GLY A 697 16.58 31.66 26.07
N ALA A 698 15.63 31.73 25.13
CA ALA A 698 15.83 32.16 23.74
C ALA A 698 14.46 32.52 23.08
N PHE A 699 14.40 33.74 22.54
CA PHE A 699 13.25 34.54 22.05
C PHE A 699 12.64 34.07 20.69
N PRO A 700 11.61 34.75 20.12
CA PRO A 700 10.18 34.69 20.49
C PRO A 700 9.30 34.26 19.30
N ILE A 701 8.20 33.54 19.54
CA ILE A 701 7.10 33.42 18.57
C ILE A 701 5.94 34.22 19.16
N THR A 702 5.58 35.31 18.50
CA THR A 702 4.40 36.13 18.82
C THR A 702 3.14 35.28 18.75
N GLY A 703 2.44 35.23 19.87
CA GLY A 703 1.39 34.27 20.17
C GLY A 703 0.03 34.57 19.54
N PHE A 704 -0.68 33.47 19.25
CA PHE A 704 -2.13 33.41 19.35
C PHE A 704 -2.51 33.42 20.84
N THR A 705 -2.54 34.60 21.46
CA THR A 705 -3.07 34.79 22.83
C THR A 705 -4.44 35.46 22.76
N THR A 706 -5.47 34.69 22.42
CA THR A 706 -6.87 35.03 22.76
C THR A 706 -7.66 33.83 23.28
N LEU A 707 -6.98 32.73 23.65
CA LEU A 707 -7.63 31.54 24.20
C LEU A 707 -7.53 31.38 25.73
N ASP A 708 -6.84 32.31 26.40
CA ASP A 708 -6.73 32.30 27.87
C ASP A 708 -7.81 33.15 28.58
N SER A 709 -8.69 33.82 27.83
CA SER A 709 -9.87 34.46 28.41
C SER A 709 -11.11 33.57 28.28
N LYS A 710 -11.96 33.60 29.32
CA LYS A 710 -13.23 32.88 29.37
C LYS A 710 -14.13 33.20 28.16
N GLU A 711 -14.04 34.43 27.66
CA GLU A 711 -14.69 34.90 26.42
C GLU A 711 -14.14 34.21 25.16
N GLY A 712 -12.82 34.05 25.03
CA GLY A 712 -12.22 33.37 23.88
C GLY A 712 -12.64 31.90 23.79
N PHE A 713 -12.79 31.26 24.95
CA PHE A 713 -13.28 29.88 25.04
C PHE A 713 -14.77 29.76 24.68
N GLU A 714 -15.60 30.70 25.12
CA GLU A 714 -17.03 30.73 24.74
C GLU A 714 -17.23 31.02 23.24
N LYS A 715 -16.41 31.91 22.66
CA LYS A 715 -16.42 32.21 21.22
C LYS A 715 -15.94 31.04 20.37
N ALA A 716 -14.98 30.26 20.87
CA ALA A 716 -14.56 29.01 20.23
C ALA A 716 -15.64 27.93 20.32
N ASN A 717 -16.32 27.83 21.47
CA ASN A 717 -17.37 26.85 21.69
C ASN A 717 -18.66 27.19 20.90
N SER A 718 -18.99 28.47 20.73
CA SER A 718 -20.08 28.91 19.87
C SER A 718 -19.79 28.62 18.40
N LYS A 719 -18.58 28.91 17.90
CA LYS A 719 -18.14 28.55 16.54
C LYS A 719 -18.13 27.04 16.30
N ILE A 720 -17.77 26.23 17.29
CA ILE A 720 -17.81 24.77 17.19
C ILE A 720 -19.26 24.27 17.13
N ARG A 721 -20.18 24.85 17.91
CA ARG A 721 -21.61 24.52 17.84
C ARG A 721 -22.22 24.93 16.51
N GLU A 722 -21.85 26.09 15.98
CA GLU A 722 -22.26 26.57 14.67
C GLU A 722 -21.76 25.64 13.55
N ALA A 723 -20.48 25.29 13.56
CA ALA A 723 -19.89 24.34 12.60
C ALA A 723 -20.47 22.91 12.72
N MET A 724 -20.91 22.49 13.92
CA MET A 724 -21.61 21.21 14.11
C MET A 724 -23.07 21.27 13.64
N ALA A 725 -23.76 22.40 13.82
CA ALA A 725 -25.09 22.64 13.28
C ALA A 725 -25.08 22.67 11.75
N GLU A 726 -24.10 23.34 11.14
CA GLU A 726 -23.88 23.40 9.70
C GLU A 726 -23.56 22.00 9.12
N ARG A 727 -22.75 21.19 9.81
CA ARG A 727 -22.53 19.78 9.45
C ARG A 727 -23.78 18.91 9.59
N GLY A 728 -24.63 19.20 10.58
CA GLY A 728 -25.93 18.54 10.76
C GLY A 728 -26.88 18.88 9.60
N GLN A 729 -26.91 20.14 9.18
CA GLN A 729 -27.69 20.60 8.03
C GLN A 729 -27.16 20.04 6.71
N MET A 730 -25.84 19.97 6.51
CA MET A 730 -25.23 19.30 5.36
C MET A 730 -25.59 17.81 5.30
N ARG A 731 -25.64 17.11 6.45
CA ARG A 731 -26.09 15.71 6.50
C ARG A 731 -27.56 15.56 6.13
N ARG A 732 -28.43 16.49 6.59
CA ARG A 732 -29.84 16.53 6.19
C ARG A 732 -30.03 16.83 4.70
N ARG A 733 -29.22 17.75 4.14
CA ARG A 733 -29.19 18.04 2.70
C ARG A 733 -28.74 16.80 1.90
N LYS A 734 -27.74 16.06 2.39
CA LYS A 734 -27.25 14.84 1.73
C LYS A 734 -28.20 13.64 1.84
N SER A 735 -29.09 13.60 2.83
CA SER A 735 -30.16 12.60 2.91
C SER A 735 -31.41 12.96 2.10
N HIS A 736 -31.57 14.22 1.67
CA HIS A 736 -32.63 14.66 0.76
C HIS A 736 -32.19 14.73 -0.71
N VAL A 737 -30.89 14.84 -0.98
CA VAL A 737 -30.30 14.77 -2.34
C VAL A 737 -30.01 13.31 -2.76
N GLY A 738 -30.82 12.37 -2.24
CA GLY A 738 -30.90 10.99 -2.72
C GLY A 738 -32.08 10.76 -3.67
N SER A 739 -32.84 11.82 -3.98
CA SER A 739 -34.04 11.79 -4.79
C SER A 739 -34.19 13.10 -5.58
N ASP A 740 -33.19 13.43 -6.40
CA ASP A 740 -33.25 14.26 -7.61
C ASP A 740 -31.82 14.69 -7.94
N ASP A 741 -31.21 14.06 -8.94
CA ASP A 741 -30.58 14.79 -10.06
C ASP A 741 -30.34 13.82 -11.22
N GLY A 742 -30.57 14.33 -12.43
CA GLY A 742 -30.91 13.59 -13.63
C GLY A 742 -29.80 12.73 -14.24
N THR A 743 -30.21 11.56 -14.70
CA THR A 743 -29.47 10.71 -15.63
C THR A 743 -30.18 10.78 -16.98
N GLU A 744 -29.46 11.09 -18.05
CA GLU A 744 -29.88 10.83 -19.43
C GLU A 744 -28.64 10.62 -20.32
N PRO A 745 -28.73 9.82 -21.40
CA PRO A 745 -29.06 8.40 -21.34
C PRO A 745 -27.97 7.57 -22.06
N ASP A 746 -27.75 6.31 -21.65
CA ASP A 746 -27.23 5.32 -22.59
C ASP A 746 -28.14 4.11 -22.56
N SER A 747 -28.81 3.92 -23.68
CA SER A 747 -29.89 2.99 -23.92
C SER A 747 -29.34 1.62 -24.29
N SER A 748 -29.67 0.59 -23.53
CA SER A 748 -30.35 -0.62 -24.04
C SER A 748 -30.41 -1.73 -22.99
N GLN A 749 -31.66 -1.98 -22.58
CA GLN A 749 -32.26 -3.25 -22.16
C GLN A 749 -31.92 -3.82 -20.78
N ASP A 750 -32.77 -3.42 -19.84
CA ASP A 750 -33.24 -4.21 -18.70
C ASP A 750 -33.92 -5.51 -19.15
N GLY A 751 -33.79 -6.52 -18.28
CA GLY A 751 -34.57 -7.75 -18.31
C GLY A 751 -34.35 -8.57 -17.04
N SER A 752 -35.23 -8.34 -16.05
CA SER A 752 -35.63 -9.24 -14.95
C SER A 752 -34.68 -9.49 -13.76
N TRP A 753 -34.99 -8.90 -12.60
CA TRP A 753 -34.57 -9.37 -11.25
C TRP A 753 -35.58 -9.03 -10.13
N GLU A 754 -36.88 -9.24 -10.35
CA GLU A 754 -37.82 -9.43 -9.23
C GLU A 754 -38.21 -10.91 -9.14
N GLU A 755 -37.53 -11.62 -8.25
CA GLU A 755 -38.08 -12.64 -7.35
C GLU A 755 -36.91 -13.47 -6.80
N ILE A 756 -36.71 -13.41 -5.47
CA ILE A 756 -36.31 -14.47 -4.54
C ILE A 756 -36.12 -13.76 -3.20
N LYS A 757 -37.25 -13.40 -2.59
CA LYS A 757 -37.40 -13.32 -1.14
C LYS A 757 -38.44 -14.35 -0.77
N LYS A 758 -37.99 -15.56 -0.43
CA LYS A 758 -38.65 -16.46 0.53
C LYS A 758 -37.78 -17.69 0.77
N TYR A 759 -37.89 -18.18 1.99
CA TYR A 759 -37.35 -19.39 2.60
C TYR A 759 -36.17 -19.18 3.57
N THR A 760 -36.59 -18.92 4.81
CA THR A 760 -36.09 -19.42 6.13
C THR A 760 -34.61 -19.36 6.44
#